data_AF-A0A1X2IMW4-F1
#
_entry.id   AF-A0A1X2IMW4-F1
#
_cell.length_a   1.000
_cell.length_b   1.000
_cell.length_c   1.000
_cell.angle_alpha   90.00
_cell.angle_beta   90.00
_cell.angle_gamma   90.00
#
_symmetry.space_group_name_H-M   'P 1'
#
loop_
_entity.id
_entity.type
_entity.pdbx_description
1 polymer ?
#
loop_
_entity_poly.entity_id
_entity_poly.type
_entity_poly.pdbx_seq_one_letter_code
_entity_poly.pdbx_strand_id
1 'polypeptide(L)'
;MKYGLELQENIFAPWRLSYIAYDVLKQELKTRQLDHSWTERDENDFVMLLDNELTKVYDFVNAKLSEIDARILYCERTIQTLQKNSTMHSDANYRIMDEALTEILFDVNDLSKFTRVNFLAIQKILKKHDKWTGLDLKHQYVSKLREKPLDKQRFDVAIVYISALHDICRHQGKSNDAKPLGEDQNAFERATAKYWIHPDNITEVKAIIMLHLPVLIFNKAKKFESSDAAVSSVYYDNSNFDLYTGRLQRDEEAEAIRFRWYGPYDTNSVFIERKTHHASWLDGASVKDRFPIKEPRVNAFVDGSYTADMIAAEMTAKGNPEATIKDMHFTATGVQKSFREKELQSMLRVYYNRTAFQLPDDQKLRISLDTDLTFIREDHMDGHNRHGNNWRRTDVGIDYPFNYVAPQDILRFPYAVLETKLQTHLGQEPPQWLTSLIESHLVHEVPRFSKYLHGACHFYRERLPLLPWWLSELNMDIRKGRVENIGLTRSRSFKPLIDGRYRRAMLEEKERKNQLAVVEGRNMSGSRSPSNNSNDDSTKASSPMNRRRSNSIDEKAAAQWRPVDNNNKQHQDYTSIELGPTGQNGAYVNDPLLPPPTTRYNNNAINLNNTNNNNNNNNNSNLPSKASDSKFGNFKARLLGTPVDDPASKPKYERQKVKVRVEPKVFFANERTFISWLQFCALLLTVALNLMNFATDNDTRIVGGIFMGLAACIAIYALYRFEKRAWMINRQIDGRYDDLYGPAVLCILLVAALIVNFYLRFH
;
A
#
# COMPACT_ATOMS: atom_id res chain seq x y z
N MET A 1 8.37 22.87 -15.11
CA MET A 1 7.33 23.91 -14.91
C MET A 1 7.87 25.02 -14.00
N LYS A 2 7.18 26.16 -13.86
CA LYS A 2 7.53 27.20 -12.86
C LYS A 2 7.05 26.73 -11.48
N TYR A 3 7.95 26.54 -10.51
CA TYR A 3 7.60 25.93 -9.23
C TYR A 3 6.49 26.64 -8.43
N GLY A 4 6.34 27.97 -8.56
CA GLY A 4 5.23 28.68 -7.91
C GLY A 4 3.84 28.15 -8.31
N LEU A 5 3.67 27.65 -9.54
CA LEU A 5 2.43 27.01 -9.99
C LEU A 5 2.26 25.62 -9.36
N GLU A 6 3.32 24.79 -9.41
CA GLU A 6 3.39 23.45 -8.79
C GLU A 6 3.11 23.51 -7.27
N LEU A 7 3.53 24.59 -6.60
CA LEU A 7 3.18 24.88 -5.21
C LEU A 7 1.71 25.26 -5.07
N GLN A 8 1.21 26.24 -5.83
CA GLN A 8 -0.18 26.71 -5.74
C GLN A 8 -1.21 25.60 -6.04
N GLU A 9 -0.90 24.67 -6.95
CA GLU A 9 -1.71 23.47 -7.26
C GLU A 9 -1.73 22.41 -6.14
N ASN A 10 -0.77 22.45 -5.21
CA ASN A 10 -0.65 21.49 -4.10
C ASN A 10 -0.83 22.14 -2.71
N ILE A 11 -1.25 23.41 -2.63
CA ILE A 11 -1.64 24.04 -1.36
C ILE A 11 -2.95 23.44 -0.85
N PHE A 12 -2.92 22.84 0.33
CA PHE A 12 -4.14 22.52 1.08
C PHE A 12 -4.76 23.81 1.61
N ALA A 13 -5.93 24.19 1.06
CA ALA A 13 -6.52 25.52 1.26
C ALA A 13 -6.70 25.95 2.74
N PRO A 14 -7.12 25.08 3.68
CA PRO A 14 -7.21 25.44 5.11
C PRO A 14 -5.89 25.87 5.76
N TRP A 15 -4.75 25.46 5.23
CA TRP A 15 -3.42 25.76 5.80
C TRP A 15 -2.61 26.75 4.94
N ARG A 16 -3.27 27.44 4.00
CA ARG A 16 -2.63 28.34 3.01
C ARG A 16 -1.68 29.39 3.60
N LEU A 17 -1.95 29.89 4.80
CA LEU A 17 -1.11 30.89 5.48
C LEU A 17 0.13 30.28 6.14
N SER A 18 0.07 29.00 6.52
CA SER A 18 1.17 28.25 7.14
C SER A 18 2.26 27.84 6.13
N TYR A 19 1.91 27.72 4.84
CA TYR A 19 2.88 27.44 3.78
C TYR A 19 3.92 28.56 3.66
N ILE A 20 5.11 28.18 3.17
CA ILE A 20 6.16 29.14 2.84
C ILE A 20 5.72 30.08 1.70
N ALA A 21 5.96 31.38 1.89
CA ALA A 21 5.69 32.47 0.97
C ALA A 21 6.71 32.49 -0.19
N TYR A 22 6.87 31.35 -0.88
CA TYR A 22 7.88 31.14 -1.92
C TYR A 22 7.86 32.22 -3.00
N ASP A 23 6.67 32.68 -3.43
CA ASP A 23 6.56 33.71 -4.45
C ASP A 23 7.00 35.10 -3.96
N VAL A 24 6.87 35.40 -2.65
CA VAL A 24 7.37 36.62 -2.00
C VAL A 24 8.89 36.59 -1.88
N LEU A 25 9.47 35.51 -1.31
CA LEU A 25 10.93 35.31 -1.27
C LEU A 25 11.56 35.37 -2.67
N LYS A 26 10.86 34.84 -3.68
CA LYS A 26 11.23 34.89 -5.09
C LYS A 26 11.10 36.29 -5.72
N GLN A 27 10.23 37.15 -5.20
CA GLN A 27 10.13 38.57 -5.57
C GLN A 27 11.23 39.38 -4.89
N GLU A 28 11.50 39.17 -3.61
CA GLU A 28 12.58 39.83 -2.86
C GLU A 28 13.94 39.63 -3.55
N LEU A 29 14.29 38.36 -3.87
CA LEU A 29 15.45 37.98 -4.69
C LEU A 29 15.48 38.55 -6.12
N LYS A 30 14.38 39.14 -6.58
CA LYS A 30 14.29 39.78 -7.91
C LYS A 30 14.41 41.29 -7.82
N THR A 31 13.78 41.90 -6.81
CA THR A 31 13.76 43.35 -6.61
C THR A 31 15.16 43.84 -6.22
N ARG A 32 15.74 43.31 -5.13
CA ARG A 32 17.09 43.71 -4.67
C ARG A 32 18.16 43.61 -5.76
N GLN A 33 18.14 42.52 -6.54
CA GLN A 33 19.08 42.26 -7.65
C GLN A 33 18.85 43.15 -8.91
N LEU A 34 17.70 43.84 -9.00
CA LEU A 34 17.41 44.82 -10.05
C LEU A 34 17.72 46.26 -9.59
N ASP A 35 17.52 46.53 -8.30
CA ASP A 35 17.76 47.85 -7.70
C ASP A 35 19.25 48.09 -7.43
N HIS A 36 20.01 47.05 -7.08
CA HIS A 36 21.47 47.09 -6.91
C HIS A 36 22.13 45.70 -7.04
N SER A 37 23.47 45.65 -6.96
CA SER A 37 24.19 44.40 -6.72
C SER A 37 23.88 43.84 -5.33
N TRP A 38 23.85 42.51 -5.21
CA TRP A 38 23.67 41.82 -3.93
C TRP A 38 24.74 42.24 -2.90
N THR A 39 24.32 42.68 -1.72
CA THR A 39 25.21 43.09 -0.63
C THR A 39 25.15 42.13 0.56
N GLU A 40 26.14 42.21 1.45
CA GLU A 40 26.14 41.48 2.73
C GLU A 40 24.89 41.81 3.59
N ARG A 41 24.32 43.01 3.45
CA ARG A 41 23.07 43.37 4.12
C ARG A 41 21.87 42.62 3.55
N ASP A 42 21.85 42.40 2.23
CA ASP A 42 20.79 41.64 1.56
C ASP A 42 20.84 40.16 1.92
N GLU A 43 22.05 39.59 2.04
CA GLU A 43 22.25 38.23 2.55
C GLU A 43 21.64 38.07 3.94
N ASN A 44 21.98 38.97 4.87
CA ASN A 44 21.48 38.93 6.25
C ASN A 44 19.94 39.12 6.32
N ASP A 45 19.38 40.10 5.60
CA ASP A 45 17.93 40.31 5.51
C ASP A 45 17.22 39.07 4.94
N PHE A 46 17.74 38.51 3.84
CA PHE A 46 17.14 37.36 3.16
C PHE A 46 17.23 36.08 3.99
N VAL A 47 18.35 35.84 4.68
CA VAL A 47 18.51 34.73 5.62
C VAL A 47 17.56 34.87 6.81
N MET A 48 17.32 36.09 7.32
CA MET A 48 16.33 36.33 8.37
C MET A 48 14.91 36.04 7.88
N LEU A 49 14.53 36.49 6.68
CA LEU A 49 13.23 36.17 6.07
C LEU A 49 13.04 34.66 5.87
N LEU A 50 14.08 33.94 5.44
CA LEU A 50 14.03 32.50 5.23
C LEU A 50 13.95 31.70 6.54
N ASP A 51 14.59 32.16 7.62
CA ASP A 51 14.53 31.51 8.94
C ASP A 51 13.19 31.76 9.64
N ASN A 52 12.61 32.96 9.48
CA ASN A 52 11.24 33.25 9.91
C ASN A 52 10.23 32.31 9.24
N GLU A 53 10.35 32.11 7.93
CA GLU A 53 9.48 31.20 7.16
C GLU A 53 9.73 29.70 7.51
N LEU A 54 10.99 29.29 7.73
CA LEU A 54 11.32 27.96 8.24
C LEU A 54 10.70 27.71 9.61
N THR A 55 10.80 28.69 10.52
CA THR A 55 10.26 28.61 11.89
C THR A 55 8.74 28.50 11.86
N LYS A 56 8.06 29.37 11.10
CA LYS A 56 6.60 29.31 10.89
C LYS A 56 6.12 27.94 10.42
N VAL A 57 6.82 27.33 9.45
CA VAL A 57 6.50 25.99 8.94
C VAL A 57 6.76 24.92 10.02
N TYR A 58 7.91 24.97 10.70
CA TYR A 58 8.30 24.00 11.72
C TYR A 58 7.33 23.99 12.91
N ASP A 59 7.01 25.16 13.45
CA ASP A 59 6.14 25.31 14.62
C ASP A 59 4.70 24.90 14.30
N PHE A 60 4.17 25.28 13.14
CA PHE A 60 2.85 24.83 12.68
C PHE A 60 2.75 23.31 12.59
N VAL A 61 3.79 22.66 12.06
CA VAL A 61 3.82 21.20 11.89
C VAL A 61 3.95 20.48 13.23
N ASN A 62 4.78 20.99 14.16
CA ASN A 62 4.89 20.42 15.50
C ASN A 62 3.59 20.58 16.30
N ALA A 63 2.90 21.73 16.17
CA ALA A 63 1.57 21.93 16.75
C ALA A 63 0.53 20.95 16.16
N LYS A 64 0.57 20.70 14.85
CA LYS A 64 -0.34 19.73 14.20
C LYS A 64 -0.01 18.26 14.51
N LEU A 65 1.26 17.89 14.70
CA LEU A 65 1.63 16.60 15.26
C LEU A 65 1.05 16.43 16.67
N SER A 66 1.21 17.45 17.53
CA SER A 66 0.70 17.42 18.91
C SER A 66 -0.83 17.32 18.98
N GLU A 67 -1.55 17.96 18.05
CA GLU A 67 -3.00 17.83 17.88
C GLU A 67 -3.42 16.42 17.44
N ILE A 68 -2.66 15.81 16.52
CA ILE A 68 -2.89 14.44 16.04
C ILE A 68 -2.65 13.43 17.17
N ASP A 69 -1.53 13.52 17.89
CA ASP A 69 -1.19 12.63 18.99
C ASP A 69 -2.21 12.73 20.13
N ALA A 70 -2.66 13.94 20.48
CA ALA A 70 -3.72 14.15 21.47
C ALA A 70 -5.06 13.51 21.04
N ARG A 71 -5.39 13.54 19.74
CA ARG A 71 -6.59 12.88 19.19
C ARG A 71 -6.45 11.36 19.15
N ILE A 72 -5.27 10.82 18.86
CA ILE A 72 -4.98 9.37 18.94
C ILE A 72 -5.13 8.89 20.39
N LEU A 73 -4.53 9.59 21.37
CA LEU A 73 -4.67 9.27 22.80
C LEU A 73 -6.13 9.37 23.29
N TYR A 74 -6.92 10.30 22.75
CA TYR A 74 -8.35 10.38 23.06
C TYR A 74 -9.10 9.14 22.54
N CYS A 75 -8.95 8.80 21.25
CA CYS A 75 -9.56 7.61 20.66
C CYS A 75 -9.13 6.32 21.39
N GLU A 76 -7.84 6.18 21.74
CA GLU A 76 -7.33 5.05 22.52
C GLU A 76 -8.07 4.95 23.88
N ARG A 77 -8.08 6.01 24.68
CA ARG A 77 -8.72 6.01 26.00
C ARG A 77 -10.22 5.70 25.91
N THR A 78 -10.91 6.22 24.90
CA THR A 78 -12.32 5.91 24.66
C THR A 78 -12.50 4.44 24.27
N ILE A 79 -11.67 3.88 23.38
CA ILE A 79 -11.73 2.46 22.98
C ILE A 79 -11.46 1.55 24.20
N GLN A 80 -10.43 1.82 25.00
CA GLN A 80 -10.15 1.08 26.23
C GLN A 80 -11.31 1.16 27.25
N THR A 81 -12.04 2.29 27.27
CA THR A 81 -13.24 2.47 28.11
C THR A 81 -14.44 1.68 27.57
N LEU A 82 -14.62 1.62 26.24
CA LEU A 82 -15.66 0.82 25.58
C LEU A 82 -15.45 -0.69 25.79
N GLN A 83 -14.19 -1.15 25.77
CA GLN A 83 -13.85 -2.55 26.05
C GLN A 83 -14.13 -2.95 27.51
N LYS A 84 -13.86 -2.05 28.47
CA LYS A 84 -14.08 -2.32 29.90
C LYS A 84 -15.54 -2.18 30.33
N ASN A 85 -16.29 -1.26 29.74
CA ASN A 85 -17.67 -0.95 30.13
C ASN A 85 -18.69 -1.60 29.18
N SER A 86 -19.10 -2.83 29.51
CA SER A 86 -20.12 -3.60 28.77
C SER A 86 -21.40 -2.81 28.45
N THR A 87 -21.84 -1.91 29.35
CA THR A 87 -23.01 -1.04 29.14
C THR A 87 -22.85 0.03 28.04
N MET A 88 -21.61 0.36 27.65
CA MET A 88 -21.29 1.31 26.58
C MET A 88 -20.93 0.62 25.26
N HIS A 89 -20.97 -0.73 25.22
CA HIS A 89 -20.47 -1.57 24.13
C HIS A 89 -21.39 -1.62 22.89
N SER A 90 -21.75 -0.46 22.37
CA SER A 90 -22.56 -0.30 21.16
C SER A 90 -21.71 -0.28 19.89
N ASP A 91 -22.16 -0.98 18.84
CA ASP A 91 -21.55 -0.94 17.50
C ASP A 91 -21.46 0.50 16.95
N ALA A 92 -22.45 1.35 17.28
CA ALA A 92 -22.44 2.76 16.91
C ALA A 92 -21.24 3.52 17.51
N ASN A 93 -20.81 3.18 18.73
CA ASN A 93 -19.67 3.84 19.39
C ASN A 93 -18.35 3.45 18.70
N TYR A 94 -18.17 2.16 18.37
CA TYR A 94 -17.01 1.70 17.59
C TYR A 94 -17.00 2.28 16.17
N ARG A 95 -18.15 2.41 15.49
CA ARG A 95 -18.26 3.09 14.20
C ARG A 95 -17.87 4.58 14.27
N ILE A 96 -18.27 5.30 15.32
CA ILE A 96 -17.87 6.71 15.53
C ILE A 96 -16.36 6.83 15.76
N MET A 97 -15.74 5.93 16.52
CA MET A 97 -14.28 5.88 16.69
C MET A 97 -13.56 5.53 15.37
N ASP A 98 -14.10 4.63 14.56
CA ASP A 98 -13.57 4.28 13.23
C ASP A 98 -13.68 5.45 12.23
N GLU A 99 -14.78 6.22 12.24
CA GLU A 99 -14.91 7.47 11.48
C GLU A 99 -13.89 8.52 11.96
N ALA A 100 -13.70 8.69 13.28
CA ALA A 100 -12.73 9.64 13.85
C ALA A 100 -11.26 9.28 13.53
N LEU A 101 -10.88 7.99 13.65
CA LEU A 101 -9.56 7.48 13.26
C LEU A 101 -9.31 7.65 11.76
N THR A 102 -10.35 7.49 10.92
CA THR A 102 -10.27 7.81 9.49
C THR A 102 -9.94 9.28 9.25
N GLU A 103 -10.58 10.20 9.99
CA GLU A 103 -10.33 11.63 9.85
C GLU A 103 -8.90 12.00 10.30
N ILE A 104 -8.40 11.41 11.39
CA ILE A 104 -6.99 11.55 11.83
C ILE A 104 -6.03 11.03 10.74
N LEU A 105 -6.33 9.88 10.12
CA LEU A 105 -5.48 9.30 9.06
C LEU A 105 -5.38 10.22 7.82
N PHE A 106 -6.47 10.91 7.47
CA PHE A 106 -6.46 11.93 6.43
C PHE A 106 -5.67 13.18 6.86
N ASP A 107 -5.79 13.62 8.11
CA ASP A 107 -5.01 14.75 8.64
C ASP A 107 -3.49 14.45 8.64
N VAL A 108 -3.09 13.21 8.95
CA VAL A 108 -1.70 12.71 8.83
C VAL A 108 -1.22 12.72 7.37
N ASN A 109 -2.03 12.27 6.43
CA ASN A 109 -1.70 12.27 4.99
C ASN A 109 -1.48 13.71 4.48
N ASP A 110 -2.38 14.63 4.83
CA ASP A 110 -2.28 16.04 4.42
C ASP A 110 -1.10 16.74 5.10
N LEU A 111 -0.80 16.44 6.37
CA LEU A 111 0.37 16.99 7.08
C LEU A 111 1.68 16.49 6.47
N SER A 112 1.75 15.21 6.11
CA SER A 112 2.89 14.64 5.39
C SER A 112 3.12 15.30 4.02
N LYS A 113 2.03 15.58 3.28
CA LYS A 113 2.09 16.35 2.02
C LYS A 113 2.54 17.80 2.26
N PHE A 114 2.01 18.47 3.30
CA PHE A 114 2.39 19.83 3.69
C PHE A 114 3.89 19.93 3.99
N THR A 115 4.42 19.09 4.90
CA THR A 115 5.82 19.15 5.32
C THR A 115 6.77 18.94 4.14
N ARG A 116 6.49 17.92 3.30
CA ARG A 116 7.27 17.64 2.08
C ARG A 116 7.25 18.79 1.08
N VAL A 117 6.09 19.40 0.82
CA VAL A 117 5.96 20.51 -0.13
C VAL A 117 6.73 21.74 0.35
N ASN A 118 6.65 22.08 1.64
CA ASN A 118 7.41 23.19 2.21
C ASN A 118 8.93 22.94 2.21
N PHE A 119 9.37 21.72 2.53
CA PHE A 119 10.79 21.34 2.44
C PHE A 119 11.34 21.47 1.02
N LEU A 120 10.59 20.99 0.01
CA LEU A 120 10.94 21.17 -1.41
C LEU A 120 10.97 22.64 -1.83
N ALA A 121 10.10 23.49 -1.26
CA ALA A 121 10.12 24.92 -1.53
C ALA A 121 11.36 25.62 -0.94
N ILE A 122 11.78 25.23 0.28
CA ILE A 122 13.03 25.73 0.88
C ILE A 122 14.24 25.28 0.06
N GLN A 123 14.31 24.02 -0.37
CA GLN A 123 15.37 23.56 -1.28
C GLN A 123 15.37 24.30 -2.63
N LYS A 124 14.19 24.58 -3.21
CA LYS A 124 14.06 25.29 -4.49
C LYS A 124 14.34 26.79 -4.37
N ILE A 125 14.11 27.44 -3.21
CA ILE A 125 14.47 28.85 -3.02
C ILE A 125 15.97 29.01 -2.74
N LEU A 126 16.59 28.14 -1.93
CA LEU A 126 18.05 28.08 -1.74
C LEU A 126 18.77 27.89 -3.08
N LYS A 127 18.42 26.84 -3.85
CA LYS A 127 18.99 26.62 -5.19
C LYS A 127 18.73 27.77 -6.18
N LYS A 128 17.71 28.61 -5.97
CA LYS A 128 17.50 29.83 -6.75
C LYS A 128 18.42 30.96 -6.28
N HIS A 129 18.55 31.16 -4.97
CA HIS A 129 19.46 32.12 -4.36
C HIS A 129 20.89 31.90 -4.86
N ASP A 130 21.46 30.70 -4.67
CA ASP A 130 22.85 30.42 -5.04
C ASP A 130 23.11 30.68 -6.53
N LYS A 131 22.13 30.37 -7.40
CA LYS A 131 22.21 30.63 -8.85
C LYS A 131 22.10 32.12 -9.23
N TRP A 132 21.58 32.97 -8.36
CA TRP A 132 21.33 34.40 -8.62
C TRP A 132 22.38 35.30 -7.97
N THR A 133 22.91 34.90 -6.80
CA THR A 133 23.89 35.68 -6.02
C THR A 133 25.32 35.14 -6.16
N GLY A 134 25.48 33.87 -6.55
CA GLY A 134 26.78 33.20 -6.66
C GLY A 134 27.32 32.67 -5.32
N LEU A 135 26.58 32.85 -4.23
CA LEU A 135 26.95 32.43 -2.88
C LEU A 135 26.43 31.02 -2.57
N ASP A 136 27.19 30.21 -1.82
CA ASP A 136 26.72 28.89 -1.35
C ASP A 136 25.99 28.99 0.00
N LEU A 137 24.82 29.66 -0.02
CA LEU A 137 23.93 29.69 1.14
C LEU A 137 23.37 28.30 1.43
N LYS A 138 23.08 27.51 0.38
CA LYS A 138 22.57 26.14 0.52
C LYS A 138 23.44 25.26 1.44
N HIS A 139 24.77 25.31 1.36
CA HIS A 139 25.62 24.54 2.27
C HIS A 139 25.56 25.05 3.71
N GLN A 140 25.61 26.37 3.91
CA GLN A 140 25.51 26.98 5.25
C GLN A 140 24.17 26.64 5.92
N TYR A 141 23.07 26.68 5.16
CA TYR A 141 21.72 26.41 5.64
C TYR A 141 21.47 24.93 6.02
N VAL A 142 22.42 24.02 5.74
CA VAL A 142 22.33 22.61 6.18
C VAL A 142 22.32 22.48 7.70
N SER A 143 22.98 23.37 8.47
CA SER A 143 22.90 23.31 9.94
C SER A 143 21.49 23.64 10.44
N LYS A 144 20.93 24.77 10.00
CA LYS A 144 19.56 25.19 10.36
C LYS A 144 18.50 24.15 9.98
N LEU A 145 18.67 23.45 8.85
CA LEU A 145 17.80 22.34 8.44
C LEU A 145 17.98 21.06 9.27
N ARG A 146 19.13 20.84 9.93
CA ARG A 146 19.30 19.75 10.92
C ARG A 146 18.72 20.11 12.28
N GLU A 147 18.76 21.38 12.65
CA GLU A 147 18.18 21.92 13.89
C GLU A 147 16.64 21.95 13.85
N LYS A 148 16.06 22.27 12.69
CA LYS A 148 14.59 22.26 12.43
C LYS A 148 14.25 21.22 11.33
N PRO A 149 14.35 19.90 11.62
CA PRO A 149 14.32 18.85 10.60
C PRO A 149 12.90 18.55 10.10
N LEU A 150 12.50 19.22 9.01
CA LEU A 150 11.25 18.94 8.28
C LEU A 150 11.29 17.60 7.52
N ASP A 151 12.47 17.07 7.18
CA ASP A 151 12.63 15.84 6.40
C ASP A 151 12.49 14.55 7.22
N LYS A 152 12.81 14.58 8.52
CA LYS A 152 12.87 13.40 9.39
C LYS A 152 11.58 13.03 10.12
N GLN A 153 10.49 13.77 9.92
CA GLN A 153 9.24 13.52 10.64
C GLN A 153 8.54 12.24 10.15
N ARG A 154 8.79 11.14 10.87
CA ARG A 154 8.23 9.82 10.59
C ARG A 154 6.84 9.65 11.20
N PHE A 155 5.83 10.01 10.40
CA PHE A 155 4.42 9.71 10.68
C PHE A 155 4.13 8.20 10.86
N ASP A 156 5.08 7.33 10.51
CA ASP A 156 5.01 5.86 10.64
C ASP A 156 4.56 5.38 12.02
N VAL A 157 5.00 6.02 13.10
CA VAL A 157 4.63 5.62 14.48
C VAL A 157 3.15 5.87 14.72
N ALA A 158 2.65 7.09 14.44
CA ALA A 158 1.24 7.42 14.51
C ALA A 158 0.39 6.54 13.57
N ILE A 159 0.89 6.25 12.37
CA ILE A 159 0.29 5.33 11.39
C ILE A 159 0.11 3.90 11.98
N VAL A 160 1.11 3.37 12.69
CA VAL A 160 1.01 2.05 13.34
C VAL A 160 -0.02 2.07 14.48
N TYR A 161 -0.04 3.11 15.32
CA TYR A 161 -1.05 3.25 16.38
C TYR A 161 -2.47 3.38 15.83
N ILE A 162 -2.69 4.24 14.82
CA ILE A 162 -3.98 4.38 14.12
C ILE A 162 -4.42 3.04 13.51
N SER A 163 -3.49 2.27 12.96
CA SER A 163 -3.80 0.93 12.44
C SER A 163 -4.26 -0.05 13.52
N ALA A 164 -3.63 -0.06 14.70
CA ALA A 164 -4.01 -0.95 15.79
C ALA A 164 -5.39 -0.60 16.36
N LEU A 165 -5.67 0.70 16.52
CA LEU A 165 -6.99 1.16 16.99
C LEU A 165 -8.11 0.87 15.96
N HIS A 166 -7.84 1.04 14.65
CA HIS A 166 -8.78 0.65 13.60
C HIS A 166 -9.09 -0.86 13.62
N ASP A 167 -8.12 -1.71 13.96
CA ASP A 167 -8.31 -3.16 14.03
C ASP A 167 -9.26 -3.53 15.19
N ILE A 168 -9.01 -2.96 16.37
CA ILE A 168 -9.88 -3.11 17.55
C ILE A 168 -11.32 -2.65 17.25
N CYS A 169 -11.49 -1.53 16.53
CA CYS A 169 -12.80 -1.06 16.08
C CYS A 169 -13.52 -2.04 15.15
N ARG A 170 -12.81 -2.67 14.20
CA ARG A 170 -13.40 -3.67 13.28
C ARG A 170 -13.84 -4.94 13.99
N HIS A 171 -13.04 -5.41 14.94
CA HIS A 171 -13.34 -6.60 15.74
C HIS A 171 -14.30 -6.31 16.92
N GLN A 172 -14.82 -5.07 17.02
CA GLN A 172 -15.72 -4.62 18.09
C GLN A 172 -15.17 -4.93 19.50
N GLY A 173 -13.86 -4.78 19.70
CA GLY A 173 -13.18 -5.06 20.97
C GLY A 173 -13.05 -6.53 21.38
N LYS A 174 -13.54 -7.49 20.58
CA LYS A 174 -13.44 -8.94 20.87
C LYS A 174 -12.01 -9.44 20.71
N SER A 175 -11.57 -10.31 21.62
CA SER A 175 -10.32 -11.08 21.49
C SER A 175 -10.43 -12.06 20.32
N ASN A 176 -9.33 -12.23 19.58
CA ASN A 176 -9.21 -13.33 18.63
C ASN A 176 -8.79 -14.61 19.38
N ASP A 177 -9.73 -15.22 20.11
CA ASP A 177 -9.64 -16.60 20.61
C ASP A 177 -9.88 -17.65 19.51
N ALA A 178 -9.86 -17.22 18.25
CA ALA A 178 -9.61 -18.09 17.11
C ALA A 178 -8.18 -18.61 17.20
N LYS A 179 -8.03 -19.94 17.40
CA LYS A 179 -6.73 -20.61 17.25
C LYS A 179 -6.10 -20.16 15.93
N PRO A 180 -4.80 -19.77 15.89
CA PRO A 180 -4.13 -19.56 14.63
C PRO A 180 -4.28 -20.83 13.80
N LEU A 181 -4.84 -20.71 12.59
CA LEU A 181 -4.97 -21.84 11.69
C LEU A 181 -3.58 -22.47 11.51
N GLY A 182 -3.52 -23.80 11.63
CA GLY A 182 -2.27 -24.54 11.61
C GLY A 182 -1.43 -24.23 10.37
N GLU A 183 -0.11 -24.44 10.48
CA GLU A 183 0.86 -24.22 9.40
C GLU A 183 0.79 -25.35 8.33
N ASP A 184 -0.45 -25.72 7.97
CA ASP A 184 -0.84 -26.82 7.07
C ASP A 184 -1.55 -26.26 5.82
N GLN A 185 -0.88 -25.34 5.11
CA GLN A 185 -1.21 -24.98 3.73
C GLN A 185 0.07 -24.90 2.87
N ASN A 186 0.74 -26.05 2.77
CA ASN A 186 1.82 -26.25 1.81
C ASN A 186 1.30 -26.18 0.36
N ALA A 187 2.17 -25.73 -0.55
CA ALA A 187 1.95 -25.70 -2.01
C ALA A 187 0.68 -24.98 -2.51
N PHE A 188 0.65 -23.64 -2.39
CA PHE A 188 -0.23 -22.78 -3.19
C PHE A 188 0.58 -21.80 -4.04
N GLU A 189 0.22 -21.66 -5.32
CA GLU A 189 0.87 -20.68 -6.20
C GLU A 189 0.51 -19.25 -5.77
N ARG A 190 1.53 -18.48 -5.35
CA ARG A 190 1.38 -17.13 -4.79
C ARG A 190 1.83 -16.08 -5.80
N ALA A 191 0.88 -15.57 -6.58
CA ALA A 191 1.09 -14.43 -7.47
C ALA A 191 1.72 -13.26 -6.70
N THR A 192 2.94 -12.88 -7.10
CA THR A 192 3.75 -11.86 -6.42
C THR A 192 4.14 -10.73 -7.38
N ALA A 193 3.36 -9.64 -7.37
CA ALA A 193 3.64 -8.46 -8.18
C ALA A 193 4.46 -7.42 -7.40
N LYS A 194 5.13 -6.51 -8.12
CA LYS A 194 5.91 -5.41 -7.52
C LYS A 194 5.70 -4.11 -8.27
N TYR A 195 5.63 -3.03 -7.51
CA TYR A 195 5.36 -1.68 -8.01
C TYR A 195 6.34 -0.69 -7.37
N TRP A 196 6.73 0.32 -8.14
CA TRP A 196 7.39 1.51 -7.60
C TRP A 196 6.35 2.57 -7.24
N ILE A 197 6.62 3.32 -6.18
CA ILE A 197 5.80 4.42 -5.68
C ILE A 197 6.69 5.65 -5.55
N HIS A 198 6.30 6.75 -6.18
CA HIS A 198 6.98 8.03 -6.04
C HIS A 198 6.86 8.53 -4.58
N PRO A 199 7.89 9.11 -3.95
CA PRO A 199 7.85 9.57 -2.55
C PRO A 199 6.61 10.39 -2.18
N ASP A 200 6.21 11.29 -3.08
CA ASP A 200 4.96 12.07 -3.06
C ASP A 200 3.68 11.31 -2.68
N ASN A 201 3.61 10.01 -3.01
CA ASN A 201 2.43 9.17 -2.88
C ASN A 201 2.53 8.14 -1.73
N ILE A 202 3.68 8.01 -1.05
CA ILE A 202 3.93 6.95 -0.06
C ILE A 202 2.89 6.98 1.06
N THR A 203 2.66 8.13 1.68
CA THR A 203 1.72 8.27 2.81
C THR A 203 0.28 8.01 2.39
N GLU A 204 -0.10 8.40 1.17
CA GLU A 204 -1.42 8.15 0.62
C GLU A 204 -1.65 6.65 0.35
N VAL A 205 -0.67 5.95 -0.23
CA VAL A 205 -0.76 4.50 -0.43
C VAL A 205 -0.76 3.74 0.90
N LYS A 206 0.06 4.14 1.88
CA LYS A 206 0.00 3.59 3.25
C LYS A 206 -1.40 3.74 3.83
N ALA A 207 -1.96 4.93 3.80
CA ALA A 207 -3.29 5.22 4.32
C ALA A 207 -4.39 4.42 3.59
N ILE A 208 -4.37 4.32 2.25
CA ILE A 208 -5.33 3.49 1.49
C ILE A 208 -5.28 2.03 1.93
N ILE A 209 -4.08 1.44 2.04
CA ILE A 209 -3.93 0.04 2.44
C ILE A 209 -4.44 -0.16 3.87
N MET A 210 -4.16 0.77 4.79
CA MET A 210 -4.62 0.72 6.19
C MET A 210 -6.14 0.68 6.33
N LEU A 211 -6.90 1.29 5.42
CA LEU A 211 -8.38 1.21 5.43
C LEU A 211 -8.90 -0.23 5.26
N HIS A 212 -8.06 -1.14 4.76
CA HIS A 212 -8.43 -2.53 4.42
C HIS A 212 -7.63 -3.59 5.18
N LEU A 213 -6.33 -3.38 5.44
CA LEU A 213 -5.42 -4.33 6.08
C LEU A 213 -4.67 -3.65 7.25
N PRO A 214 -4.62 -4.25 8.45
CA PRO A 214 -3.84 -3.70 9.55
C PRO A 214 -2.34 -3.90 9.33
N VAL A 215 -1.52 -3.07 9.98
CA VAL A 215 -0.06 -3.22 10.01
C VAL A 215 0.33 -4.39 10.92
N LEU A 216 1.12 -5.32 10.38
CA LEU A 216 1.63 -6.48 11.09
C LEU A 216 2.81 -6.09 12.00
N ILE A 217 2.54 -5.98 13.30
CA ILE A 217 3.56 -5.76 14.35
C ILE A 217 4.14 -7.13 14.77
N PHE A 218 5.46 -7.32 14.63
CA PHE A 218 6.13 -8.60 14.89
C PHE A 218 6.34 -8.92 16.38
N ASN A 219 6.49 -7.91 17.23
CA ASN A 219 6.62 -8.06 18.68
C ASN A 219 5.63 -7.08 19.34
N LYS A 220 4.58 -7.61 19.98
CA LYS A 220 3.54 -6.81 20.63
C LYS A 220 3.87 -6.42 22.07
N ALA A 221 4.89 -7.02 22.69
CA ALA A 221 5.31 -6.74 24.06
C ALA A 221 6.23 -5.51 24.16
N LYS A 222 6.90 -5.13 23.06
CA LYS A 222 7.66 -3.87 22.96
C LYS A 222 6.76 -2.76 22.38
N LYS A 223 6.88 -1.53 22.87
CA LYS A 223 6.37 -0.34 22.15
C LYS A 223 7.05 -0.26 20.78
N PHE A 224 6.29 0.02 19.72
CA PHE A 224 6.83 0.11 18.36
C PHE A 224 7.69 1.37 18.19
N GLU A 225 8.94 1.20 17.77
CA GLU A 225 9.86 2.27 17.44
C GLU A 225 10.13 2.34 15.93
N SER A 226 10.49 3.51 15.42
CA SER A 226 10.94 3.69 14.02
C SER A 226 12.14 2.82 13.65
N SER A 227 12.92 2.35 14.64
CA SER A 227 14.03 1.40 14.50
C SER A 227 13.55 -0.01 14.12
N ASP A 228 12.41 -0.46 14.64
CA ASP A 228 11.89 -1.83 14.44
C ASP A 228 11.43 -2.08 12.99
N ALA A 229 11.16 -1.02 12.24
CA ALA A 229 10.86 -1.07 10.80
C ALA A 229 12.10 -1.33 9.92
N ALA A 230 13.32 -1.12 10.45
CA ALA A 230 14.54 -1.22 9.66
C ALA A 230 14.86 -2.68 9.30
N VAL A 231 15.16 -2.91 8.02
CA VAL A 231 15.62 -4.21 7.49
C VAL A 231 16.91 -3.99 6.73
N SER A 232 17.97 -4.68 7.15
CA SER A 232 19.20 -4.79 6.36
C SER A 232 19.34 -6.20 5.79
N SER A 233 19.95 -6.33 4.61
CA SER A 233 20.25 -7.63 4.00
C SER A 233 21.52 -7.54 3.16
N VAL A 234 22.58 -8.21 3.59
CA VAL A 234 23.82 -8.41 2.80
C VAL A 234 23.58 -9.57 1.84
N TYR A 235 23.77 -9.35 0.54
CA TYR A 235 23.71 -10.38 -0.50
C TYR A 235 25.11 -10.86 -0.83
N TYR A 236 25.19 -12.16 -1.10
CA TYR A 236 26.41 -12.85 -1.49
C TYR A 236 26.36 -13.22 -2.96
N ASP A 237 27.50 -13.10 -3.63
CA ASP A 237 27.79 -13.57 -4.99
C ASP A 237 29.30 -13.71 -5.12
N ASN A 238 29.81 -14.10 -6.29
CA ASN A 238 31.24 -14.22 -6.55
C ASN A 238 31.75 -13.18 -7.57
N SER A 239 33.07 -13.19 -7.81
CA SER A 239 33.75 -12.27 -8.73
C SER A 239 33.23 -12.30 -10.17
N ASN A 240 32.58 -13.41 -10.57
CA ASN A 240 32.01 -13.63 -11.91
C ASN A 240 30.53 -13.23 -12.00
N PHE A 241 29.87 -12.95 -10.86
CA PHE A 241 28.44 -12.63 -10.76
C PHE A 241 27.53 -13.78 -11.22
N ASP A 242 27.85 -15.02 -10.83
CA ASP A 242 27.10 -16.21 -11.22
C ASP A 242 25.67 -16.22 -10.64
N LEU A 243 25.48 -15.83 -9.37
CA LEU A 243 24.15 -15.80 -8.74
C LEU A 243 23.30 -14.65 -9.26
N TYR A 244 23.90 -13.50 -9.59
CA TYR A 244 23.27 -12.43 -10.34
C TYR A 244 22.78 -12.91 -11.70
N THR A 245 23.66 -13.59 -12.45
CA THR A 245 23.43 -13.94 -13.85
C THR A 245 22.31 -14.97 -13.97
N GLY A 246 22.40 -16.09 -13.26
CA GLY A 246 21.34 -17.10 -13.24
C GLY A 246 20.03 -16.57 -12.66
N ARG A 247 20.07 -15.63 -11.70
CA ARG A 247 18.85 -14.97 -11.20
C ARG A 247 18.21 -14.01 -12.21
N LEU A 248 18.99 -13.38 -13.08
CA LEU A 248 18.51 -12.48 -14.12
C LEU A 248 17.90 -13.26 -15.30
N GLN A 249 18.58 -14.33 -15.74
CA GLN A 249 18.10 -15.22 -16.80
C GLN A 249 16.92 -16.10 -16.35
N ARG A 250 16.83 -16.38 -15.03
CA ARG A 250 15.90 -17.32 -14.38
C ARG A 250 16.18 -18.78 -14.73
N ASP A 251 17.44 -19.16 -14.65
CA ASP A 251 17.86 -20.53 -14.88
C ASP A 251 17.28 -21.49 -13.82
N GLU A 252 17.32 -22.79 -14.10
CA GLU A 252 16.89 -23.81 -13.15
C GLU A 252 17.91 -23.95 -12.02
N GLU A 253 17.43 -24.27 -10.82
CA GLU A 253 18.17 -24.19 -9.55
C GLU A 253 18.83 -22.83 -9.22
N ALA A 254 18.55 -21.74 -9.97
CA ALA A 254 19.24 -20.47 -9.79
C ALA A 254 19.07 -19.90 -8.37
N GLU A 255 20.18 -19.85 -7.62
CA GLU A 255 20.21 -19.45 -6.22
C GLU A 255 20.37 -17.94 -6.03
N ALA A 256 20.00 -17.47 -4.85
CA ALA A 256 20.51 -16.20 -4.31
C ALA A 256 20.42 -16.21 -2.78
N ILE A 257 21.58 -15.98 -2.16
CA ILE A 257 21.79 -16.10 -0.71
C ILE A 257 21.98 -14.71 -0.12
N ARG A 258 21.35 -14.47 1.05
CA ARG A 258 21.48 -13.20 1.77
C ARG A 258 21.36 -13.38 3.28
N PHE A 259 22.16 -12.64 4.03
CA PHE A 259 22.11 -12.60 5.49
C PHE A 259 21.36 -11.35 5.92
N ARG A 260 20.36 -11.51 6.79
CA ARG A 260 19.37 -10.47 7.12
C ARG A 260 19.22 -10.29 8.62
N TRP A 261 19.12 -9.04 9.05
CA TRP A 261 18.66 -8.69 10.38
C TRP A 261 17.58 -7.61 10.32
N TYR A 262 16.88 -7.46 11.44
CA TYR A 262 15.82 -6.47 11.66
C TYR A 262 16.27 -5.56 12.80
N GLY A 263 15.93 -4.27 12.75
CA GLY A 263 16.34 -3.32 13.77
C GLY A 263 17.82 -2.88 13.66
N PRO A 264 18.42 -2.42 14.76
CA PRO A 264 19.77 -1.84 14.80
C PRO A 264 20.89 -2.88 14.59
N TYR A 265 22.15 -2.43 14.65
CA TYR A 265 23.33 -3.28 14.45
C TYR A 265 23.49 -4.37 15.52
N ASP A 266 23.03 -4.07 16.75
CA ASP A 266 23.09 -4.88 17.98
C ASP A 266 22.11 -6.08 18.00
N THR A 267 21.36 -6.30 16.92
CA THR A 267 20.44 -7.45 16.83
C THR A 267 21.22 -8.77 16.74
N ASN A 268 21.33 -9.46 17.89
CA ASN A 268 22.03 -10.74 18.07
C ASN A 268 21.49 -11.90 17.18
N SER A 269 20.36 -11.75 16.49
CA SER A 269 19.78 -12.78 15.62
C SER A 269 19.82 -12.38 14.14
N VAL A 270 20.56 -13.16 13.35
CA VAL A 270 20.68 -13.00 11.89
C VAL A 270 19.97 -14.16 11.21
N PHE A 271 19.13 -13.86 10.23
CA PHE A 271 18.49 -14.86 9.38
C PHE A 271 19.30 -15.03 8.10
N ILE A 272 19.85 -16.22 7.92
CA ILE A 272 20.41 -16.65 6.64
C ILE A 272 19.22 -17.08 5.78
N GLU A 273 18.96 -16.37 4.67
CA GLU A 273 17.88 -16.66 3.73
C GLU A 273 18.46 -17.13 2.39
N ARG A 274 18.05 -18.31 1.91
CA ARG A 274 18.29 -18.78 0.54
C ARG A 274 17.01 -18.63 -0.28
N LYS A 275 17.16 -18.34 -1.57
CA LYS A 275 16.08 -18.49 -2.56
C LYS A 275 16.61 -19.31 -3.73
N THR A 276 15.91 -20.37 -4.08
CA THR A 276 16.21 -21.20 -5.25
C THR A 276 15.06 -21.09 -6.23
N HIS A 277 15.37 -20.70 -7.46
CA HIS A 277 14.43 -20.72 -8.57
C HIS A 277 14.35 -22.13 -9.15
N HIS A 278 13.14 -22.63 -9.44
CA HIS A 278 12.89 -23.99 -9.95
C HIS A 278 13.73 -25.07 -9.24
N ALA A 279 13.37 -25.39 -7.99
CA ALA A 279 14.03 -26.45 -7.24
C ALA A 279 13.64 -27.84 -7.79
N SER A 280 14.64 -28.61 -8.22
CA SER A 280 14.47 -29.99 -8.72
C SER A 280 13.78 -30.91 -7.72
N TRP A 281 14.08 -30.75 -6.43
CA TRP A 281 13.49 -31.52 -5.32
C TRP A 281 12.06 -31.09 -4.95
N LEU A 282 11.47 -30.13 -5.66
CA LEU A 282 10.16 -29.54 -5.35
C LEU A 282 9.34 -29.25 -6.61
N ASP A 283 9.43 -30.15 -7.60
CA ASP A 283 8.61 -30.19 -8.82
C ASP A 283 8.68 -28.89 -9.65
N GLY A 284 9.85 -28.24 -9.66
CA GLY A 284 10.07 -26.97 -10.36
C GLY A 284 9.53 -25.73 -9.62
N ALA A 285 9.02 -25.87 -8.40
CA ALA A 285 8.59 -24.73 -7.59
C ALA A 285 9.77 -23.83 -7.18
N SER A 286 9.53 -22.53 -7.01
CA SER A 286 10.54 -21.59 -6.49
C SER A 286 10.47 -21.51 -4.96
N VAL A 287 11.55 -21.90 -4.29
CA VAL A 287 11.60 -22.12 -2.83
C VAL A 287 12.31 -20.95 -2.12
N LYS A 288 11.97 -20.72 -0.84
CA LYS A 288 12.64 -19.73 0.02
C LYS A 288 12.90 -20.28 1.43
N ASP A 289 14.06 -20.89 1.58
CA ASP A 289 14.55 -21.39 2.86
C ASP A 289 15.04 -20.26 3.78
N ARG A 290 15.07 -20.50 5.08
CA ARG A 290 15.79 -19.66 6.05
C ARG A 290 16.08 -20.39 7.35
N PHE A 291 17.16 -20.00 8.03
CA PHE A 291 17.41 -20.37 9.42
C PHE A 291 18.00 -19.19 10.22
N PRO A 292 17.76 -19.11 11.54
CA PRO A 292 18.40 -18.14 12.41
C PRO A 292 19.80 -18.62 12.86
N ILE A 293 20.73 -17.68 12.98
CA ILE A 293 22.06 -17.88 13.58
C ILE A 293 22.36 -16.68 14.50
N LYS A 294 23.13 -16.91 15.57
CA LYS A 294 23.60 -15.82 16.45
C LYS A 294 24.69 -15.02 15.76
N GLU A 295 24.67 -13.70 15.91
CA GLU A 295 25.59 -12.79 15.21
C GLU A 295 27.08 -13.17 15.37
N PRO A 296 27.60 -13.49 16.58
CA PRO A 296 28.99 -13.90 16.78
C PRO A 296 29.39 -15.25 16.14
N ARG A 297 28.44 -16.00 15.59
CA ARG A 297 28.69 -17.26 14.84
C ARG A 297 28.65 -17.06 13.32
N VAL A 298 28.32 -15.87 12.82
CA VAL A 298 28.13 -15.65 11.37
C VAL A 298 29.45 -15.76 10.60
N ASN A 299 30.53 -15.12 11.07
CA ASN A 299 31.86 -15.25 10.43
C ASN A 299 32.30 -16.72 10.40
N ALA A 300 32.28 -17.38 11.57
CA ALA A 300 32.64 -18.81 11.68
C ALA A 300 31.80 -19.74 10.78
N PHE A 301 30.55 -19.38 10.46
CA PHE A 301 29.72 -20.11 9.51
C PHE A 301 30.13 -19.90 8.05
N VAL A 302 30.53 -18.67 7.68
CA VAL A 302 31.07 -18.31 6.35
C VAL A 302 32.43 -18.97 6.14
N ASP A 303 33.32 -18.89 7.14
CA ASP A 303 34.63 -19.55 7.19
C ASP A 303 34.52 -21.09 7.19
N GLY A 304 33.31 -21.63 7.35
CA GLY A 304 33.04 -23.08 7.42
C GLY A 304 33.47 -23.77 8.71
N SER A 305 34.07 -23.05 9.66
CA SER A 305 34.53 -23.56 10.97
C SER A 305 33.38 -23.91 11.94
N TYR A 306 32.20 -23.34 11.72
CA TYR A 306 30.96 -23.69 12.40
C TYR A 306 30.01 -24.37 11.40
N THR A 307 29.91 -25.70 11.46
CA THR A 307 29.21 -26.51 10.43
C THR A 307 27.70 -26.59 10.64
N ALA A 308 26.98 -26.98 9.57
CA ALA A 308 25.56 -27.34 9.66
C ALA A 308 25.26 -28.41 10.73
N ASP A 309 26.16 -29.37 10.93
CA ASP A 309 26.02 -30.42 11.97
C ASP A 309 26.15 -29.85 13.38
N MET A 310 27.06 -28.88 13.59
CA MET A 310 27.18 -28.16 14.87
C MET A 310 25.93 -27.32 15.15
N ILE A 311 25.35 -26.69 14.13
CA ILE A 311 24.07 -25.96 14.25
C ILE A 311 22.95 -26.92 14.64
N ALA A 312 22.84 -28.08 13.97
CA ALA A 312 21.85 -29.10 14.30
C ALA A 312 22.02 -29.61 15.74
N ALA A 313 23.25 -29.95 16.15
CA ALA A 313 23.55 -30.37 17.52
C ALA A 313 23.20 -29.30 18.58
N GLU A 314 23.51 -28.02 18.34
CA GLU A 314 23.15 -26.91 19.26
C GLU A 314 21.62 -26.68 19.30
N MET A 315 20.86 -27.11 18.29
CA MET A 315 19.39 -27.03 18.28
C MET A 315 18.72 -28.26 18.92
N THR A 316 19.27 -29.45 18.72
CA THR A 316 18.89 -30.68 19.44
C THR A 316 19.12 -30.53 20.95
N ALA A 317 20.28 -30.00 21.35
CA ALA A 317 20.60 -29.77 22.77
C ALA A 317 19.68 -28.74 23.48
N LYS A 318 18.97 -27.91 22.71
CA LYS A 318 17.94 -26.98 23.20
C LYS A 318 16.52 -27.56 23.18
N GLY A 319 16.33 -28.80 22.73
CA GLY A 319 15.02 -29.45 22.66
C GLY A 319 14.09 -28.93 21.55
N ASN A 320 14.64 -28.48 20.42
CA ASN A 320 13.83 -28.07 19.26
C ASN A 320 13.21 -29.28 18.54
N PRO A 321 12.09 -29.12 17.80
CA PRO A 321 11.48 -30.21 17.04
C PRO A 321 12.40 -30.78 15.95
N GLU A 322 12.43 -32.10 15.82
CA GLU A 322 13.32 -32.82 14.90
C GLU A 322 13.12 -32.43 13.42
N ALA A 323 11.88 -32.15 13.01
CA ALA A 323 11.57 -31.65 11.67
C ALA A 323 12.26 -30.30 11.38
N THR A 324 12.11 -29.33 12.29
CA THR A 324 12.77 -28.01 12.18
C THR A 324 14.29 -28.14 12.17
N ILE A 325 14.85 -29.08 12.93
CA ILE A 325 16.30 -29.37 12.93
C ILE A 325 16.74 -29.91 11.56
N LYS A 326 15.96 -30.82 10.94
CA LYS A 326 16.22 -31.34 9.59
C LYS A 326 16.14 -30.26 8.51
N ASP A 327 15.10 -29.41 8.55
CA ASP A 327 14.95 -28.29 7.60
C ASP A 327 16.08 -27.26 7.72
N MET A 328 16.48 -26.95 8.95
CA MET A 328 17.63 -26.08 9.23
C MET A 328 18.95 -26.71 8.77
N HIS A 329 19.16 -28.01 9.00
CA HIS A 329 20.36 -28.73 8.58
C HIS A 329 20.48 -28.80 7.06
N PHE A 330 19.39 -29.14 6.35
CA PHE A 330 19.33 -29.12 4.88
C PHE A 330 19.67 -27.73 4.34
N THR A 331 19.06 -26.67 4.90
CA THR A 331 19.30 -25.29 4.46
C THR A 331 20.74 -24.86 4.74
N ALA A 332 21.26 -25.12 5.93
CA ALA A 332 22.62 -24.74 6.33
C ALA A 332 23.67 -25.50 5.49
N THR A 333 23.49 -26.80 5.27
CA THR A 333 24.34 -27.63 4.42
C THR A 333 24.32 -27.14 2.97
N GLY A 334 23.14 -26.84 2.42
CA GLY A 334 23.00 -26.28 1.08
C GLY A 334 23.71 -24.93 0.93
N VAL A 335 23.57 -24.03 1.91
CA VAL A 335 24.28 -22.74 1.89
C VAL A 335 25.79 -22.94 2.03
N GLN A 336 26.29 -23.77 2.95
CA GLN A 336 27.75 -24.02 3.06
C GLN A 336 28.34 -24.71 1.82
N LYS A 337 27.56 -25.55 1.12
CA LYS A 337 27.92 -26.09 -0.19
C LYS A 337 28.13 -24.96 -1.20
N SER A 338 27.13 -24.09 -1.38
CA SER A 338 27.22 -22.98 -2.34
C SER A 338 28.34 -21.98 -2.01
N PHE A 339 28.62 -21.71 -0.73
CA PHE A 339 29.77 -20.87 -0.33
C PHE A 339 31.11 -21.48 -0.76
N ARG A 340 31.30 -22.80 -0.61
CA ARG A 340 32.54 -23.50 -0.98
C ARG A 340 32.69 -23.69 -2.48
N GLU A 341 31.62 -24.06 -3.19
CA GLU A 341 31.67 -24.38 -4.62
C GLU A 341 31.71 -23.14 -5.53
N LYS A 342 31.18 -22.01 -5.06
CA LYS A 342 31.06 -20.78 -5.86
C LYS A 342 31.93 -19.63 -5.34
N GLU A 343 32.73 -19.84 -4.29
CA GLU A 343 33.60 -18.84 -3.65
C GLU A 343 32.87 -17.52 -3.30
N LEU A 344 31.74 -17.64 -2.59
CA LEU A 344 30.83 -16.52 -2.34
C LEU A 344 31.37 -15.49 -1.35
N GLN A 345 31.33 -14.21 -1.73
CA GLN A 345 31.76 -13.06 -0.93
C GLN A 345 30.59 -12.10 -0.66
N SER A 346 30.75 -11.22 0.33
CA SER A 346 29.77 -10.20 0.74
C SER A 346 29.79 -9.01 -0.23
N MET A 347 28.85 -8.99 -1.19
CA MET A 347 28.92 -8.08 -2.35
C MET A 347 28.09 -6.80 -2.19
N LEU A 348 26.89 -6.89 -1.61
CA LEU A 348 25.94 -5.77 -1.61
C LEU A 348 25.01 -5.79 -0.40
N ARG A 349 25.04 -4.74 0.42
CA ARG A 349 24.04 -4.51 1.46
C ARG A 349 22.87 -3.72 0.90
N VAL A 350 21.68 -4.14 1.28
CA VAL A 350 20.42 -3.46 0.96
C VAL A 350 19.70 -3.14 2.25
N TYR A 351 19.54 -1.85 2.53
CA TYR A 351 18.77 -1.30 3.64
C TYR A 351 17.43 -0.78 3.13
N TYR A 352 16.36 -0.94 3.91
CA TYR A 352 15.09 -0.25 3.72
C TYR A 352 14.26 -0.33 5.02
N ASN A 353 13.28 0.57 5.15
CA ASN A 353 12.27 0.51 6.20
C ASN A 353 11.01 -0.17 5.67
N ARG A 354 10.50 -1.21 6.34
CA ARG A 354 9.40 -2.05 5.87
C ARG A 354 8.14 -1.89 6.72
N THR A 355 7.06 -1.44 6.10
CA THR A 355 5.70 -1.63 6.63
C THR A 355 5.10 -2.88 5.99
N ALA A 356 4.59 -3.82 6.78
CA ALA A 356 3.89 -5.02 6.30
C ALA A 356 2.41 -4.94 6.70
N PHE A 357 1.51 -5.32 5.80
CA PHE A 357 0.07 -5.29 5.99
C PHE A 357 -0.52 -6.67 5.70
N GLN A 358 -1.26 -7.22 6.66
CA GLN A 358 -1.89 -8.53 6.57
C GLN A 358 -2.96 -8.64 7.67
N LEU A 359 -4.11 -9.25 7.37
CA LEU A 359 -5.07 -9.63 8.41
C LEU A 359 -4.49 -10.79 9.24
N PRO A 360 -4.72 -10.87 10.57
CA PRO A 360 -4.26 -11.99 11.38
C PRO A 360 -4.81 -13.34 10.89
N ASP A 361 -6.10 -13.35 10.53
CA ASP A 361 -6.86 -14.58 10.24
C ASP A 361 -6.92 -14.95 8.74
N ASP A 362 -6.43 -14.07 7.85
CA ASP A 362 -6.48 -14.28 6.39
C ASP A 362 -5.10 -14.14 5.73
N GLN A 363 -4.62 -15.25 5.16
CA GLN A 363 -3.37 -15.31 4.40
C GLN A 363 -3.53 -14.99 2.90
N LYS A 364 -4.76 -14.82 2.39
CA LYS A 364 -5.04 -14.61 0.96
C LYS A 364 -4.36 -13.37 0.38
N LEU A 365 -4.22 -12.31 1.16
CA LEU A 365 -3.58 -11.07 0.74
C LEU A 365 -2.59 -10.58 1.79
N ARG A 366 -1.32 -10.52 1.39
CA ARG A 366 -0.25 -9.88 2.15
C ARG A 366 0.41 -8.81 1.30
N ILE A 367 0.57 -7.61 1.86
CA ILE A 367 1.25 -6.49 1.20
C ILE A 367 2.47 -6.09 2.04
N SER A 368 3.56 -5.69 1.42
CA SER A 368 4.66 -5.01 2.10
C SER A 368 5.16 -3.83 1.28
N LEU A 369 5.42 -2.71 1.95
CA LEU A 369 5.95 -1.48 1.38
C LEU A 369 7.32 -1.20 1.98
N ASP A 370 8.33 -1.13 1.12
CA ASP A 370 9.71 -0.79 1.48
C ASP A 370 10.01 0.66 1.11
N THR A 371 10.29 1.50 2.10
CA THR A 371 10.71 2.91 1.94
C THR A 371 12.22 3.06 2.24
N ASP A 372 12.80 4.22 1.92
CA ASP A 372 14.21 4.56 2.19
C ASP A 372 15.22 3.57 1.59
N LEU A 373 14.84 2.91 0.48
CA LEU A 373 15.59 1.82 -0.12
C LEU A 373 16.98 2.31 -0.55
N THR A 374 18.01 1.74 0.06
CA THR A 374 19.40 2.16 -0.09
C THR A 374 20.28 0.94 -0.34
N PHE A 375 21.17 1.05 -1.32
CA PHE A 375 22.14 0.04 -1.70
C PHE A 375 23.53 0.52 -1.32
N ILE A 376 24.31 -0.34 -0.67
CA ILE A 376 25.62 -0.01 -0.12
C ILE A 376 26.60 -1.12 -0.52
N ARG A 377 27.79 -0.72 -1.00
CA ARG A 377 28.88 -1.65 -1.33
C ARG A 377 29.46 -2.27 -0.06
N GLU A 378 29.54 -3.59 -0.07
CA GLU A 378 30.21 -4.41 0.95
C GLU A 378 31.54 -4.97 0.43
N ASP A 379 31.67 -5.12 -0.90
CA ASP A 379 32.77 -5.81 -1.58
C ASP A 379 34.17 -5.16 -1.41
N HIS A 380 35.23 -5.83 -1.88
CA HIS A 380 36.60 -5.33 -1.86
C HIS A 380 37.27 -5.31 -3.26
N MET A 381 36.48 -5.39 -4.35
CA MET A 381 36.98 -5.59 -5.72
C MET A 381 37.68 -4.38 -6.35
N ASP A 382 37.68 -3.24 -5.67
CA ASP A 382 38.41 -2.00 -5.98
C ASP A 382 39.55 -1.73 -4.99
N GLY A 383 40.02 -2.77 -4.29
CA GLY A 383 41.11 -2.70 -3.31
C GLY A 383 40.75 -2.00 -1.99
N HIS A 384 39.54 -1.45 -1.85
CA HIS A 384 39.11 -0.82 -0.61
C HIS A 384 38.55 -1.88 0.33
N ASN A 385 39.28 -2.19 1.40
CA ASN A 385 38.80 -3.07 2.45
C ASN A 385 37.74 -2.35 3.30
N ARG A 386 36.47 -2.78 3.16
CA ARG A 386 35.29 -2.15 3.78
C ARG A 386 34.87 -2.78 5.11
N HIS A 387 35.17 -4.05 5.37
CA HIS A 387 34.65 -4.79 6.53
C HIS A 387 35.67 -5.69 7.24
N GLY A 388 36.95 -5.66 6.83
CA GLY A 388 37.99 -6.52 7.39
C GLY A 388 37.68 -7.99 7.12
N ASN A 389 37.65 -8.79 8.19
CA ASN A 389 37.29 -10.20 8.14
C ASN A 389 35.86 -10.43 8.67
N ASN A 390 34.98 -9.43 8.62
CA ASN A 390 33.62 -9.49 9.15
C ASN A 390 32.57 -9.52 8.03
N TRP A 391 31.56 -10.38 8.16
CA TRP A 391 30.48 -10.61 7.17
C TRP A 391 29.67 -9.37 6.73
N ARG A 392 29.84 -8.23 7.40
CA ARG A 392 29.19 -6.94 7.12
C ARG A 392 30.08 -5.77 7.55
N ARG A 393 29.92 -4.64 6.85
CA ARG A 393 30.34 -3.31 7.30
C ARG A 393 29.78 -2.96 8.67
N THR A 394 30.69 -2.52 9.55
CA THR A 394 30.40 -2.07 10.92
C THR A 394 30.25 -0.54 11.03
N ASP A 395 30.71 0.22 10.02
CA ASP A 395 30.56 1.69 9.96
C ASP A 395 29.11 2.13 9.68
N VAL A 396 28.30 1.28 9.04
CA VAL A 396 26.93 1.61 8.62
C VAL A 396 25.88 1.06 9.58
N GLY A 397 25.22 1.97 10.32
CA GLY A 397 24.12 1.69 11.24
C GLY A 397 22.75 1.49 10.56
N ILE A 398 21.73 2.21 11.05
CA ILE A 398 20.36 2.27 10.48
C ILE A 398 19.92 3.71 10.18
N ASP A 399 20.87 4.65 10.24
CA ASP A 399 20.69 6.09 10.21
C ASP A 399 20.70 6.65 8.77
N TYR A 400 19.67 6.26 8.02
CA TYR A 400 19.34 6.87 6.73
C TYR A 400 19.28 8.40 6.84
N PRO A 401 19.87 9.17 5.89
CA PRO A 401 20.37 8.74 4.58
C PRO A 401 21.87 8.40 4.51
N PHE A 402 22.53 8.07 5.63
CA PHE A 402 23.94 7.62 5.66
C PHE A 402 24.91 8.60 4.97
N ASN A 403 24.87 9.88 5.35
CA ASN A 403 25.64 10.96 4.70
C ASN A 403 27.16 10.86 4.91
N TYR A 404 27.63 9.97 5.78
CA TYR A 404 29.04 9.70 6.03
C TYR A 404 29.63 8.62 5.08
N VAL A 405 28.79 7.84 4.41
CA VAL A 405 29.24 6.83 3.44
C VAL A 405 29.66 7.53 2.15
N ALA A 406 30.84 7.17 1.63
CA ALA A 406 31.40 7.75 0.42
C ALA A 406 30.43 7.64 -0.78
N PRO A 407 30.26 8.67 -1.63
CA PRO A 407 29.27 8.66 -2.71
C PRO A 407 29.40 7.48 -3.70
N GLN A 408 30.61 6.97 -3.91
CA GLN A 408 30.90 5.80 -4.76
C GLN A 408 30.43 4.45 -4.17
N ASP A 409 30.13 4.43 -2.87
CA ASP A 409 29.72 3.24 -2.13
C ASP A 409 28.21 3.16 -1.89
N ILE A 410 27.44 4.20 -2.22
CA ILE A 410 26.03 4.34 -1.81
C ILE A 410 25.09 4.86 -2.90
N LEU A 411 24.09 4.04 -3.24
CA LEU A 411 22.97 4.40 -4.11
C LEU A 411 21.70 4.51 -3.27
N ARG A 412 21.09 5.70 -3.25
CA ARG A 412 19.79 5.96 -2.64
C ARG A 412 18.72 5.85 -3.72
N PHE A 413 17.80 4.90 -3.59
CA PHE A 413 16.78 4.63 -4.61
C PHE A 413 15.70 5.72 -4.61
N PRO A 414 15.27 6.25 -5.76
CA PRO A 414 14.35 7.40 -5.81
C PRO A 414 12.89 7.07 -5.43
N TYR A 415 12.53 5.78 -5.32
CA TYR A 415 11.16 5.32 -5.14
C TYR A 415 11.01 4.38 -3.92
N ALA A 416 9.79 4.24 -3.41
CA ALA A 416 9.44 3.11 -2.53
C ALA A 416 9.02 1.90 -3.37
N VAL A 417 9.13 0.69 -2.80
CA VAL A 417 8.79 -0.57 -3.49
C VAL A 417 7.66 -1.28 -2.76
N LEU A 418 6.50 -1.37 -3.42
CA LEU A 418 5.36 -2.18 -3.00
C LEU A 418 5.53 -3.61 -3.53
N GLU A 419 5.32 -4.61 -2.68
CA GLU A 419 5.33 -6.03 -2.99
C GLU A 419 3.99 -6.61 -2.52
N THR A 420 3.11 -6.99 -3.45
CA THR A 420 1.82 -7.63 -3.17
C THR A 420 1.97 -9.15 -3.32
N LYS A 421 1.28 -9.90 -2.48
CA LYS A 421 1.20 -11.37 -2.53
C LYS A 421 -0.25 -11.79 -2.41
N LEU A 422 -0.73 -12.45 -3.44
CA LEU A 422 -2.10 -12.93 -3.54
C LEU A 422 -2.06 -14.46 -3.63
N GLN A 423 -2.79 -15.12 -2.74
CA GLN A 423 -3.05 -16.57 -2.80
C GLN A 423 -4.46 -16.76 -3.38
N THR A 424 -4.54 -16.70 -4.71
CA THR A 424 -5.77 -17.01 -5.45
C THR A 424 -5.99 -18.51 -5.49
N HIS A 425 -7.11 -18.98 -4.94
CA HIS A 425 -7.67 -20.25 -5.39
C HIS A 425 -8.13 -20.06 -6.85
N LEU A 426 -8.05 -21.11 -7.67
CA LEU A 426 -8.42 -21.08 -9.09
C LEU A 426 -9.80 -20.41 -9.30
N GLY A 427 -9.82 -19.26 -9.97
CA GLY A 427 -11.03 -18.48 -10.27
C GLY A 427 -11.43 -17.40 -9.26
N GLN A 428 -10.72 -17.21 -8.13
CA GLN A 428 -11.01 -16.10 -7.19
C GLN A 428 -10.26 -14.82 -7.58
N GLU A 429 -11.01 -13.79 -7.98
CA GLU A 429 -10.48 -12.45 -8.31
C GLU A 429 -9.86 -11.71 -7.10
N PRO A 430 -8.90 -10.80 -7.32
CA PRO A 430 -8.39 -9.90 -6.28
C PRO A 430 -9.49 -8.98 -5.71
N PRO A 431 -9.37 -8.52 -4.44
CA PRO A 431 -10.30 -7.55 -3.87
C PRO A 431 -10.34 -6.25 -4.70
N GLN A 432 -11.54 -5.77 -5.05
CA GLN A 432 -11.72 -4.62 -5.97
C GLN A 432 -10.91 -3.37 -5.59
N TRP A 433 -10.77 -3.07 -4.29
CA TRP A 433 -9.97 -1.93 -3.81
C TRP A 433 -8.48 -2.04 -4.16
N LEU A 434 -7.94 -3.27 -4.18
CA LEU A 434 -6.56 -3.55 -4.54
C LEU A 434 -6.36 -3.40 -6.06
N THR A 435 -7.33 -3.83 -6.86
CA THR A 435 -7.36 -3.58 -8.32
C THR A 435 -7.39 -2.09 -8.61
N SER A 436 -8.28 -1.32 -7.97
CA SER A 436 -8.31 0.14 -8.07
C SER A 436 -6.98 0.79 -7.71
N LEU A 437 -6.32 0.32 -6.63
CA LEU A 437 -5.01 0.82 -6.21
C LEU A 437 -3.89 0.49 -7.22
N ILE A 438 -3.91 -0.71 -7.81
CA ILE A 438 -2.92 -1.14 -8.82
C ILE A 438 -3.08 -0.38 -10.13
N GLU A 439 -4.31 -0.18 -10.61
CA GLU A 439 -4.60 0.58 -11.84
C GLU A 439 -4.40 2.11 -11.65
N SER A 440 -4.30 2.58 -10.40
CA SER A 440 -4.27 4.01 -10.06
C SER A 440 -3.07 4.79 -10.61
N HIS A 441 -3.15 6.11 -10.41
CA HIS A 441 -2.06 7.04 -10.63
C HIS A 441 -0.95 6.98 -9.55
N LEU A 442 -1.16 6.24 -8.45
CA LEU A 442 -0.28 6.26 -7.28
C LEU A 442 0.93 5.32 -7.41
N VAL A 443 0.77 4.22 -8.16
CA VAL A 443 1.77 3.15 -8.34
C VAL A 443 2.18 2.98 -9.81
N HIS A 444 3.37 2.44 -10.06
CA HIS A 444 3.87 2.05 -11.37
C HIS A 444 4.38 0.60 -11.30
N GLU A 445 3.88 -0.32 -12.13
CA GLU A 445 4.27 -1.73 -12.06
C GLU A 445 5.65 -1.97 -12.66
N VAL A 446 6.50 -2.74 -11.96
CA VAL A 446 7.81 -3.17 -12.47
C VAL A 446 7.93 -4.69 -12.31
N PRO A 447 7.43 -5.47 -13.29
CA PRO A 447 7.48 -6.92 -13.27
C PRO A 447 8.88 -7.47 -13.00
N ARG A 448 8.95 -8.52 -12.18
CA ARG A 448 10.19 -9.24 -11.81
C ARG A 448 11.25 -8.40 -11.06
N PHE A 449 11.02 -7.11 -10.75
CA PHE A 449 11.99 -6.24 -10.06
C PHE A 449 12.71 -6.92 -8.90
N SER A 450 14.04 -6.82 -8.87
CA SER A 450 14.91 -7.42 -7.84
C SER A 450 15.85 -6.38 -7.28
N LYS A 451 15.80 -6.19 -5.95
CA LYS A 451 16.67 -5.28 -5.21
C LYS A 451 18.15 -5.59 -5.44
N TYR A 452 18.53 -6.88 -5.38
CA TYR A 452 19.92 -7.29 -5.60
C TYR A 452 20.42 -6.95 -7.01
N LEU A 453 19.68 -7.40 -8.03
CA LEU A 453 20.07 -7.16 -9.42
C LEU A 453 20.21 -5.66 -9.71
N HIS A 454 19.27 -4.84 -9.24
CA HIS A 454 19.33 -3.39 -9.45
C HIS A 454 20.55 -2.72 -8.79
N GLY A 455 20.88 -3.07 -7.54
CA GLY A 455 22.06 -2.51 -6.87
C GLY A 455 23.38 -2.97 -7.49
N ALA A 456 23.47 -4.25 -7.89
CA ALA A 456 24.63 -4.78 -8.62
C ALA A 456 24.82 -4.06 -9.97
N CYS A 457 23.74 -3.80 -10.71
CA CYS A 457 23.75 -3.06 -11.99
C CYS A 457 24.28 -1.62 -11.89
N HIS A 458 24.29 -1.04 -10.70
CA HIS A 458 24.80 0.31 -10.49
C HIS A 458 26.31 0.28 -10.21
N PHE A 459 26.75 -0.52 -9.25
CA PHE A 459 28.14 -0.54 -8.80
C PHE A 459 29.08 -1.37 -9.70
N TYR A 460 28.56 -2.41 -10.38
CA TYR A 460 29.38 -3.39 -11.11
C TYR A 460 29.09 -3.42 -12.61
N ARG A 461 28.45 -2.37 -13.15
CA ARG A 461 27.91 -2.31 -14.52
C ARG A 461 28.87 -2.80 -15.61
N GLU A 462 30.16 -2.52 -15.48
CA GLU A 462 31.20 -2.86 -16.46
C GLU A 462 31.63 -4.34 -16.42
N ARG A 463 31.34 -5.05 -15.32
CA ARG A 463 31.67 -6.49 -15.14
C ARG A 463 30.47 -7.41 -15.38
N LEU A 464 29.25 -6.87 -15.53
CA LEU A 464 28.03 -7.66 -15.64
C LEU A 464 27.70 -7.99 -17.11
N PRO A 465 27.48 -9.27 -17.48
CA PRO A 465 27.26 -9.67 -18.86
C PRO A 465 25.88 -9.24 -19.40
N LEU A 466 24.90 -9.08 -18.51
CA LEU A 466 23.51 -8.77 -18.83
C LEU A 466 22.94 -7.74 -17.84
N LEU A 467 22.02 -6.90 -18.30
CA LEU A 467 21.35 -5.87 -17.51
C LEU A 467 19.81 -6.05 -17.54
N PRO A 468 19.10 -5.80 -16.44
CA PRO A 468 17.64 -5.92 -16.37
C PRO A 468 16.96 -4.77 -17.11
N TRP A 469 15.85 -5.10 -17.78
CA TRP A 469 15.09 -4.18 -18.62
C TRP A 469 14.68 -2.88 -17.91
N TRP A 470 14.29 -2.94 -16.62
CA TRP A 470 13.75 -1.79 -15.87
C TRP A 470 14.74 -0.65 -15.62
N LEU A 471 15.99 -0.76 -16.07
CA LEU A 471 16.92 0.38 -16.08
C LEU A 471 16.50 1.49 -17.07
N SER A 472 15.63 1.20 -18.05
CA SER A 472 14.98 2.23 -18.88
C SER A 472 14.07 3.13 -18.04
N GLU A 473 13.18 2.51 -17.26
CA GLU A 473 12.12 3.18 -16.49
C GLU A 473 12.65 4.14 -15.43
N LEU A 474 13.89 3.93 -14.93
CA LEU A 474 14.52 4.82 -13.93
C LEU A 474 14.78 6.24 -14.44
N ASN A 475 14.85 6.43 -15.76
CA ASN A 475 14.99 7.75 -16.39
C ASN A 475 13.65 8.42 -16.69
N MET A 476 12.53 7.72 -16.44
CA MET A 476 11.17 8.21 -16.71
C MET A 476 10.49 8.68 -15.42
N ASP A 477 9.76 9.80 -15.49
CA ASP A 477 8.98 10.29 -14.36
C ASP A 477 7.72 9.41 -14.20
N ILE A 478 7.75 8.48 -13.25
CA ILE A 478 6.64 7.55 -12.98
C ILE A 478 5.35 8.23 -12.49
N ARG A 479 5.36 9.55 -12.24
CA ARG A 479 4.18 10.32 -11.79
C ARG A 479 3.14 10.48 -12.91
N LYS A 480 2.17 9.57 -12.91
CA LYS A 480 0.91 9.69 -13.65
C LYS A 480 0.12 10.91 -13.16
N GLY A 481 -0.63 11.56 -14.04
CA GLY A 481 -1.55 12.64 -13.65
C GLY A 481 -2.67 12.12 -12.73
N ARG A 482 -3.14 12.94 -11.78
CA ARG A 482 -4.24 12.55 -10.88
C ARG A 482 -5.51 12.25 -11.70
N VAL A 483 -6.08 11.06 -11.48
CA VAL A 483 -7.39 10.70 -12.01
C VAL A 483 -8.44 11.19 -11.02
N GLU A 484 -9.50 11.85 -11.51
CA GLU A 484 -10.59 12.31 -10.65
C GLU A 484 -11.27 11.13 -9.96
N ASN A 485 -11.59 11.30 -8.67
CA ASN A 485 -12.28 10.32 -7.83
C ASN A 485 -11.52 8.98 -7.62
N ILE A 486 -10.18 8.98 -7.67
CA ILE A 486 -9.34 7.84 -7.25
C ILE A 486 -8.33 8.33 -6.19
N GLY A 487 -8.19 7.58 -5.10
CA GLY A 487 -7.30 7.89 -3.97
C GLY A 487 -7.97 8.65 -2.83
N LEU A 488 -7.17 9.35 -2.02
CA LEU A 488 -7.64 10.06 -0.82
C LEU A 488 -7.88 11.53 -1.13
N THR A 489 -9.14 11.94 -1.08
CA THR A 489 -9.61 13.29 -1.41
C THR A 489 -10.49 13.85 -0.30
N ARG A 490 -10.82 15.14 -0.33
CA ARG A 490 -11.76 15.75 0.62
C ARG A 490 -12.91 16.44 -0.10
N SER A 491 -14.07 16.43 0.54
CA SER A 491 -15.24 17.19 0.09
C SER A 491 -15.00 18.70 0.17
N ARG A 492 -15.93 19.50 -0.38
CA ARG A 492 -15.95 20.97 -0.16
C ARG A 492 -16.13 21.38 1.31
N SER A 493 -16.57 20.46 2.17
CA SER A 493 -16.65 20.63 3.63
C SER A 493 -15.46 19.98 4.36
N PHE A 494 -14.37 19.69 3.65
CA PHE A 494 -13.13 19.06 4.13
C PHE A 494 -13.28 17.66 4.78
N LYS A 495 -14.43 17.00 4.60
CA LYS A 495 -14.66 15.64 5.10
C LYS A 495 -13.96 14.60 4.21
N PRO A 496 -13.41 13.51 4.77
CA PRO A 496 -12.74 12.45 4.03
C PRO A 496 -13.58 11.80 2.92
N LEU A 497 -12.97 11.61 1.75
CA LEU A 497 -13.49 10.86 0.62
C LEU A 497 -12.44 9.84 0.14
N ILE A 498 -12.87 8.59 -0.03
CA ILE A 498 -12.09 7.48 -0.56
C ILE A 498 -12.68 7.14 -1.93
N ASP A 499 -11.89 7.21 -2.99
CA ASP A 499 -12.37 7.03 -4.38
C ASP A 499 -13.65 7.84 -4.67
N GLY A 500 -13.59 9.14 -4.31
CA GLY A 500 -14.69 10.11 -4.45
C GLY A 500 -15.91 9.90 -3.53
N ARG A 501 -15.91 8.87 -2.67
CA ARG A 501 -17.08 8.46 -1.87
C ARG A 501 -16.82 8.55 -0.36
N TYR A 502 -17.86 8.83 0.42
CA TYR A 502 -17.78 8.77 1.88
C TYR A 502 -17.65 7.31 2.35
N ARG A 503 -16.77 7.05 3.33
CA ARG A 503 -16.53 5.71 3.93
C ARG A 503 -17.84 5.03 4.33
N ARG A 504 -18.75 5.78 4.94
CA ARG A 504 -20.07 5.32 5.39
C ARG A 504 -20.93 4.74 4.27
N ALA A 505 -21.03 5.44 3.13
CA ALA A 505 -21.80 4.97 1.97
C ALA A 505 -21.21 3.68 1.35
N MET A 506 -19.89 3.51 1.39
CA MET A 506 -19.24 2.26 0.95
C MET A 506 -19.49 1.10 1.92
N LEU A 507 -19.56 1.36 3.23
CA LEU A 507 -19.95 0.36 4.23
C LEU A 507 -21.42 -0.06 4.04
N GLU A 508 -22.33 0.90 3.89
CA GLU A 508 -23.76 0.65 3.63
C GLU A 508 -23.97 -0.13 2.31
N GLU A 509 -23.24 0.21 1.23
CA GLU A 509 -23.28 -0.56 -0.03
C GLU A 509 -22.76 -1.99 0.14
N LYS A 510 -21.70 -2.19 0.95
CA LYS A 510 -21.14 -3.51 1.26
C LYS A 510 -22.09 -4.35 2.14
N GLU A 511 -22.68 -3.76 3.17
CA GLU A 511 -23.71 -4.39 4.01
C GLU A 511 -24.90 -4.83 3.13
N ARG A 512 -25.37 -3.96 2.22
CA ARG A 512 -26.45 -4.29 1.27
C ARG A 512 -26.07 -5.43 0.31
N LYS A 513 -24.86 -5.44 -0.24
CA LYS A 513 -24.37 -6.54 -1.10
C LYS A 513 -24.28 -7.87 -0.34
N ASN A 514 -23.78 -7.84 0.90
CA ASN A 514 -23.73 -9.02 1.76
C ASN A 514 -25.14 -9.55 2.07
N GLN A 515 -26.09 -8.66 2.37
CA GLN A 515 -27.50 -9.03 2.59
C GLN A 515 -28.13 -9.68 1.36
N LEU A 516 -27.92 -9.12 0.16
CA LEU A 516 -28.39 -9.70 -1.10
C LEU A 516 -27.82 -11.11 -1.33
N ALA A 517 -26.51 -11.29 -1.18
CA ALA A 517 -25.86 -12.60 -1.33
C ALA A 517 -26.37 -13.65 -0.31
N VAL A 518 -26.70 -13.23 0.91
CA VAL A 518 -27.32 -14.10 1.93
C VAL A 518 -28.78 -14.46 1.58
N VAL A 519 -29.53 -13.55 0.95
CA VAL A 519 -30.88 -13.83 0.45
C VAL A 519 -30.85 -14.78 -0.75
N GLU A 520 -29.96 -14.56 -1.72
CA GLU A 520 -29.76 -15.46 -2.87
C GLU A 520 -29.31 -16.86 -2.42
N GLY A 521 -28.35 -16.94 -1.48
CA GLY A 521 -27.91 -18.20 -0.89
C GLY A 521 -29.02 -18.94 -0.13
N ARG A 522 -29.91 -18.21 0.57
CA ARG A 522 -31.09 -18.81 1.22
C ARG A 522 -32.11 -19.32 0.20
N ASN A 523 -32.36 -18.58 -0.88
CA ASN A 523 -33.32 -19.00 -1.91
C ASN A 523 -32.90 -20.30 -2.60
N MET A 524 -31.60 -20.54 -2.81
CA MET A 524 -31.07 -21.82 -3.32
C MET A 524 -31.26 -22.99 -2.34
N SER A 525 -31.47 -22.74 -1.04
CA SER A 525 -31.78 -23.77 -0.03
C SER A 525 -33.28 -24.01 0.21
N GLY A 526 -34.15 -23.18 -0.37
CA GLY A 526 -35.59 -23.12 -0.06
C GLY A 526 -36.50 -24.05 -0.86
N SER A 527 -35.97 -24.89 -1.76
CA SER A 527 -36.79 -25.73 -2.65
C SER A 527 -37.12 -27.09 -2.03
N ARG A 528 -38.30 -27.18 -1.39
CA ARG A 528 -39.03 -28.44 -1.17
C ARG A 528 -40.50 -28.25 -1.54
N SER A 529 -40.99 -29.12 -2.42
CA SER A 529 -42.35 -29.06 -2.97
C SER A 529 -43.43 -29.36 -1.92
N PRO A 530 -44.63 -28.75 -2.02
CA PRO A 530 -45.74 -28.99 -1.09
C PRO A 530 -46.67 -30.13 -1.56
N SER A 531 -47.09 -31.02 -0.65
CA SER A 531 -48.32 -31.82 -0.81
C SER A 531 -48.79 -32.47 0.50
N ASN A 532 -50.11 -32.40 0.72
CA ASN A 532 -50.99 -33.27 1.51
C ASN A 532 -50.88 -33.33 3.05
N ASN A 533 -51.98 -32.96 3.70
CA ASN A 533 -52.31 -33.26 5.10
C ASN A 533 -52.88 -34.69 5.25
N SER A 534 -52.59 -35.35 6.37
CA SER A 534 -53.59 -36.14 7.12
C SER A 534 -53.08 -36.52 8.53
N ASN A 535 -53.70 -35.93 9.55
CA ASN A 535 -54.04 -36.44 10.89
C ASN A 535 -53.13 -37.38 11.74
N ASP A 536 -53.29 -37.17 13.06
CA ASP A 536 -53.23 -38.12 14.19
C ASP A 536 -51.89 -38.74 14.68
N ASP A 537 -51.36 -38.08 15.73
CA ASP A 537 -51.28 -38.60 17.10
C ASP A 537 -50.12 -39.53 17.60
N SER A 538 -49.89 -39.40 18.92
CA SER A 538 -49.31 -40.28 19.93
C SER A 538 -48.04 -41.15 19.71
N THR A 539 -47.00 -40.72 20.44
CA THR A 539 -46.16 -41.55 21.36
C THR A 539 -44.93 -42.37 20.89
N LYS A 540 -43.84 -42.13 21.65
CA LYS A 540 -42.87 -43.09 22.22
C LYS A 540 -42.09 -44.06 21.31
N ALA A 541 -40.82 -43.70 21.11
CA ALA A 541 -39.63 -44.49 21.47
C ALA A 541 -39.54 -45.99 21.10
N SER A 542 -38.55 -46.33 20.27
CA SER A 542 -37.42 -47.21 20.69
C SER A 542 -36.31 -47.29 19.62
N SER A 543 -35.09 -47.56 20.07
CA SER A 543 -34.02 -48.19 19.29
C SER A 543 -33.90 -49.65 19.76
N PRO A 544 -33.40 -50.62 18.96
CA PRO A 544 -31.93 -50.75 18.85
C PRO A 544 -31.34 -51.43 17.59
N MET A 545 -30.00 -51.35 17.50
CA MET A 545 -29.06 -52.38 16.99
C MET A 545 -29.05 -52.85 15.52
N ASN A 546 -27.94 -52.49 14.86
CA ASN A 546 -26.96 -53.39 14.22
C ASN A 546 -27.43 -54.58 13.34
N ARG A 547 -27.02 -54.54 12.07
CA ARG A 547 -26.29 -55.66 11.44
C ARG A 547 -25.08 -55.17 10.62
N ARG A 548 -24.01 -55.98 10.61
CA ARG A 548 -22.72 -55.76 9.92
C ARG A 548 -22.55 -56.81 8.79
N ARG A 549 -21.51 -56.60 7.96
CA ARG A 549 -20.89 -57.52 6.98
C ARG A 549 -21.53 -57.56 5.57
N SER A 550 -20.77 -57.70 4.47
CA SER A 550 -19.29 -57.59 4.27
C SER A 550 -18.88 -57.66 2.78
N ASN A 551 -17.74 -57.02 2.44
CA ASN A 551 -16.66 -57.36 1.48
C ASN A 551 -17.04 -57.97 0.10
N SER A 552 -16.58 -57.42 -1.03
CA SER A 552 -15.20 -57.56 -1.60
C SER A 552 -14.68 -56.25 -2.26
N ILE A 553 -13.38 -55.85 -2.22
CA ILE A 553 -12.10 -56.47 -2.71
C ILE A 553 -12.00 -56.40 -4.25
N ASP A 554 -10.96 -55.86 -4.91
CA ASP A 554 -9.78 -55.01 -4.54
C ASP A 554 -9.25 -54.31 -5.85
N GLU A 555 -8.12 -53.60 -6.01
CA GLU A 555 -6.85 -53.43 -5.27
C GLU A 555 -6.17 -52.06 -5.61
N LYS A 556 -5.54 -51.36 -4.63
CA LYS A 556 -4.12 -50.88 -4.67
C LYS A 556 -3.78 -49.81 -3.62
N ALA A 557 -2.83 -50.17 -2.76
CA ALA A 557 -2.20 -49.38 -1.70
C ALA A 557 -0.68 -49.68 -1.70
N ALA A 558 0.20 -49.11 -0.88
CA ALA A 558 0.37 -47.74 -0.34
C ALA A 558 1.74 -47.68 0.39
N ALA A 559 2.26 -46.48 0.66
CA ALA A 559 3.35 -46.26 1.63
C ALA A 559 3.25 -44.82 2.17
N GLN A 560 2.27 -44.50 3.04
CA GLN A 560 2.35 -44.69 4.50
C GLN A 560 3.69 -44.29 5.13
N TRP A 561 3.68 -43.14 5.82
CA TRP A 561 4.27 -42.98 7.16
C TRP A 561 3.24 -42.27 8.06
N ARG A 562 3.37 -42.42 9.39
CA ARG A 562 2.31 -42.08 10.36
C ARG A 562 2.58 -40.75 11.10
N PRO A 563 1.54 -40.03 11.55
CA PRO A 563 1.69 -38.90 12.46
C PRO A 563 2.10 -39.36 13.86
N VAL A 564 2.70 -38.44 14.63
CA VAL A 564 3.01 -38.59 16.06
C VAL A 564 2.43 -37.38 16.80
N ASP A 565 1.72 -37.63 17.90
CA ASP A 565 1.08 -36.60 18.72
C ASP A 565 2.11 -35.66 19.37
N ASN A 566 1.89 -34.35 19.27
CA ASN A 566 2.84 -33.34 19.70
C ASN A 566 2.34 -32.51 20.89
N ASN A 567 2.10 -33.20 22.02
CA ASN A 567 1.61 -32.64 23.27
C ASN A 567 2.75 -32.06 24.15
N ASN A 568 3.38 -30.98 23.68
CA ASN A 568 3.83 -29.86 24.54
C ASN A 568 4.42 -28.74 23.68
N LYS A 569 3.66 -27.65 23.51
CA LYS A 569 4.20 -26.40 22.94
C LYS A 569 4.62 -25.49 24.09
N GLN A 570 5.89 -25.04 24.09
CA GLN A 570 6.19 -23.76 24.73
C GLN A 570 5.62 -22.67 23.81
N HIS A 571 4.59 -21.98 24.30
CA HIS A 571 3.90 -20.95 23.54
C HIS A 571 4.77 -19.71 23.31
N GLN A 572 4.76 -19.21 22.09
CA GLN A 572 4.89 -17.77 21.81
C GLN A 572 3.61 -17.37 21.08
N ASP A 573 2.76 -16.60 21.74
CA ASP A 573 1.37 -16.43 21.33
C ASP A 573 1.18 -15.43 20.19
N TYR A 574 0.33 -15.81 19.24
CA TYR A 574 0.01 -15.05 18.02
C TYR A 574 -1.44 -14.54 18.04
N THR A 575 -1.86 -13.90 19.14
CA THR A 575 -3.22 -13.38 19.35
C THR A 575 -3.23 -11.85 19.56
N SER A 576 -4.38 -11.27 19.92
CA SER A 576 -4.62 -9.83 20.09
C SER A 576 -3.71 -9.14 21.12
N ILE A 577 -3.67 -7.80 21.13
CA ILE A 577 -3.11 -7.05 22.27
C ILE A 577 -4.08 -7.24 23.45
N GLU A 578 -3.68 -8.04 24.44
CA GLU A 578 -4.46 -8.18 25.66
C GLU A 578 -4.28 -6.96 26.57
N LEU A 579 -5.40 -6.50 27.15
CA LEU A 579 -5.45 -5.43 28.14
C LEU A 579 -6.19 -5.94 29.40
N GLY A 580 -5.74 -7.08 29.90
CA GLY A 580 -6.26 -7.82 31.06
C GLY A 580 -5.23 -7.95 32.20
N PRO A 581 -5.67 -8.22 33.44
CA PRO A 581 -4.93 -7.78 34.63
C PRO A 581 -3.90 -8.78 35.16
N THR A 582 -2.67 -8.31 35.40
CA THR A 582 -1.69 -9.00 36.24
C THR A 582 -2.04 -8.86 37.72
N GLY A 583 -1.90 -9.96 38.47
CA GLY A 583 -2.30 -10.02 39.89
C GLY A 583 -1.31 -9.37 40.85
N GLN A 584 -1.86 -8.69 41.86
CA GLN A 584 -1.31 -8.35 43.18
C GLN A 584 0.20 -8.62 43.41
N ASN A 585 1.05 -7.60 43.21
CA ASN A 585 1.75 -6.88 44.30
C ASN A 585 2.89 -5.98 43.75
N GLY A 586 2.87 -4.69 44.12
CA GLY A 586 3.97 -3.76 43.82
C GLY A 586 3.51 -2.40 43.28
N ALA A 587 4.09 -1.33 43.84
CA ALA A 587 3.94 0.10 43.54
C ALA A 587 3.27 0.53 42.20
N TYR A 588 2.30 1.46 42.31
CA TYR A 588 1.72 2.17 41.16
C TYR A 588 2.74 3.04 40.41
N VAL A 589 2.83 2.87 39.09
CA VAL A 589 3.43 3.86 38.17
C VAL A 589 2.49 4.02 36.96
N ASN A 590 1.91 5.21 36.82
CA ASN A 590 1.01 5.56 35.70
C ASN A 590 1.79 6.26 34.57
N ASP A 591 2.74 5.56 33.94
CA ASP A 591 3.52 6.13 32.84
C ASP A 591 2.74 6.13 31.51
N PRO A 592 2.75 7.23 30.74
CA PRO A 592 2.08 7.31 29.44
C PRO A 592 2.77 6.43 28.37
N LEU A 593 2.01 6.06 27.35
CA LEU A 593 2.53 5.25 26.25
C LEU A 593 3.48 6.04 25.33
N LEU A 594 3.23 7.33 25.12
CA LEU A 594 4.15 8.25 24.44
C LEU A 594 5.19 8.82 25.41
N PRO A 595 6.45 9.04 24.99
CA PRO A 595 7.40 9.84 25.76
C PRO A 595 6.94 11.32 25.82
N PRO A 596 7.22 12.05 26.90
CA PRO A 596 6.94 13.49 26.95
C PRO A 596 7.83 14.25 25.94
N PRO A 597 7.35 15.35 25.34
CA PRO A 597 8.14 16.17 24.42
C PRO A 597 9.37 16.74 25.14
N THR A 598 10.57 16.44 24.62
CA THR A 598 11.86 16.73 25.28
C THR A 598 12.33 18.18 25.07
N THR A 599 11.49 19.16 25.41
CA THR A 599 11.89 20.56 25.48
C THR A 599 12.78 20.82 26.70
N ARG A 600 14.10 20.65 26.55
CA ARG A 600 15.10 21.11 27.52
C ARG A 600 15.17 22.64 27.57
N TYR A 601 14.23 23.27 28.28
CA TYR A 601 14.36 24.67 28.71
C TYR A 601 15.26 24.74 29.95
N ASN A 602 16.39 25.43 29.81
CA ASN A 602 17.45 25.47 30.83
C ASN A 602 17.31 26.72 31.72
N ASN A 603 16.30 26.73 32.59
CA ASN A 603 15.98 27.89 33.43
C ASN A 603 16.67 27.82 34.81
N ASN A 604 17.82 28.48 34.93
CA ASN A 604 18.39 28.82 36.24
C ASN A 604 17.57 29.94 36.88
N ALA A 605 16.78 29.62 37.92
CA ALA A 605 16.11 30.60 38.78
C ALA A 605 16.26 30.19 40.25
N ILE A 606 16.64 31.15 41.10
CA ILE A 606 17.06 30.93 42.49
C ILE A 606 15.86 30.69 43.41
N ASN A 607 15.96 29.70 44.30
CA ASN A 607 15.01 29.48 45.39
C ASN A 607 15.06 30.61 46.44
N LEU A 608 13.92 31.20 46.77
CA LEU A 608 13.66 31.75 48.10
C LEU A 608 12.33 31.22 48.63
N ASN A 609 12.37 30.56 49.80
CA ASN A 609 11.19 30.15 50.54
C ASN A 609 10.71 31.31 51.44
N ASN A 610 9.39 31.49 51.62
CA ASN A 610 8.82 31.36 52.98
C ASN A 610 7.27 31.37 53.08
N THR A 611 6.76 30.38 53.82
CA THR A 611 5.66 30.42 54.83
C THR A 611 4.34 31.19 54.63
N ASN A 612 3.25 30.41 54.75
CA ASN A 612 2.11 30.57 55.71
C ASN A 612 0.70 31.04 55.26
N ASN A 613 -0.27 30.21 55.71
CA ASN A 613 -1.60 30.49 56.27
C ASN A 613 -2.78 30.99 55.40
N ASN A 614 -3.69 30.04 55.11
CA ASN A 614 -5.07 29.97 55.61
C ASN A 614 -5.86 31.28 55.91
N ASN A 615 -6.99 31.49 55.20
CA ASN A 615 -8.38 31.42 55.73
C ASN A 615 -9.39 32.25 54.89
N ASN A 616 -10.64 31.79 54.91
CA ASN A 616 -11.80 32.42 54.25
C ASN A 616 -12.25 33.71 54.97
N ASN A 617 -12.81 34.69 54.24
CA ASN A 617 -14.28 34.96 54.26
C ASN A 617 -14.73 36.24 53.51
N ASN A 618 -15.81 36.07 52.74
CA ASN A 618 -17.04 36.90 52.62
C ASN A 618 -17.05 38.44 52.43
N ASN A 619 -17.97 38.84 51.52
CA ASN A 619 -18.91 39.98 51.58
C ASN A 619 -18.49 41.41 51.14
N ASN A 620 -18.93 41.74 49.91
CA ASN A 620 -19.88 42.82 49.55
C ASN A 620 -19.65 44.31 49.92
N SER A 621 -19.73 45.10 48.83
CA SER A 621 -20.50 46.36 48.64
C SER A 621 -19.79 47.74 48.72
N ASN A 622 -20.09 48.56 47.69
CA ASN A 622 -20.35 50.01 47.69
C ASN A 622 -19.24 50.99 48.20
N LEU A 623 -18.94 52.15 47.59
CA LEU A 623 -19.54 52.88 46.44
C LEU A 623 -18.44 53.73 45.67
N PRO A 624 -18.63 54.93 45.02
CA PRO A 624 -18.31 55.04 43.58
C PRO A 624 -17.37 56.22 43.14
N SER A 625 -17.27 56.39 41.80
CA SER A 625 -16.84 57.61 41.04
C SER A 625 -15.32 57.87 40.98
N LYS A 626 -14.72 58.53 39.98
CA LYS A 626 -15.05 59.06 38.62
C LYS A 626 -13.67 59.41 37.97
N ALA A 627 -13.42 59.55 36.66
CA ALA A 627 -14.19 59.48 35.41
C ALA A 627 -13.24 59.22 34.20
N SER A 628 -13.78 58.99 32.99
CA SER A 628 -13.17 59.21 31.64
C SER A 628 -11.82 58.58 31.27
N ASP A 629 -11.58 58.03 30.06
CA ASP A 629 -12.39 57.49 28.95
C ASP A 629 -11.40 56.71 28.00
N SER A 630 -11.72 56.05 26.88
CA SER A 630 -12.94 55.96 26.07
C SER A 630 -13.06 54.63 25.31
N LYS A 631 -14.28 54.37 24.81
CA LYS A 631 -14.61 53.67 23.55
C LYS A 631 -13.61 52.66 22.94
N PHE A 632 -13.93 51.37 23.06
CA PHE A 632 -14.02 50.47 21.90
C PHE A 632 -15.19 49.49 22.09
N GLY A 633 -16.05 49.34 21.07
CA GLY A 633 -17.32 48.63 21.20
C GLY A 633 -17.28 47.18 20.72
N ASN A 634 -17.56 46.23 21.62
CA ASN A 634 -17.83 44.84 21.25
C ASN A 634 -19.22 44.70 20.60
N PHE A 635 -19.36 43.78 19.65
CA PHE A 635 -20.65 43.11 19.41
C PHE A 635 -20.47 41.60 19.23
N LYS A 636 -21.42 40.83 19.78
CA LYS A 636 -21.34 39.37 19.92
C LYS A 636 -21.77 38.61 18.66
N ALA A 637 -21.31 37.36 18.57
CA ALA A 637 -21.77 36.37 17.61
C ALA A 637 -23.30 36.13 17.69
N ARG A 638 -23.89 35.68 16.56
CA ARG A 638 -25.23 35.08 16.51
C ARG A 638 -25.24 33.85 15.58
N LEU A 639 -26.25 33.01 15.75
CA LEU A 639 -26.30 31.62 15.28
C LEU A 639 -26.96 31.45 13.90
N LEU A 640 -26.87 30.25 13.32
CA LEU A 640 -27.53 29.80 12.08
C LEU A 640 -29.03 30.13 12.02
N GLY A 641 -29.55 30.40 10.81
CA GLY A 641 -30.91 30.01 10.44
C GLY A 641 -31.67 30.94 9.47
N THR A 642 -32.34 30.31 8.49
CA THR A 642 -33.41 30.83 7.61
C THR A 642 -33.07 31.92 6.56
N PRO A 643 -33.84 32.04 5.45
CA PRO A 643 -33.34 32.61 4.18
C PRO A 643 -33.97 33.96 3.78
N VAL A 644 -33.34 34.65 2.82
CA VAL A 644 -33.93 35.74 2.01
C VAL A 644 -33.41 35.68 0.57
N ASP A 645 -34.31 35.34 -0.35
CA ASP A 645 -34.59 35.81 -1.73
C ASP A 645 -33.50 36.30 -2.73
N ASP A 646 -33.87 36.18 -4.01
CA ASP A 646 -33.09 36.49 -5.22
C ASP A 646 -32.75 38.00 -5.40
N PRO A 647 -31.56 38.27 -5.97
CA PRO A 647 -31.42 39.31 -6.99
C PRO A 647 -31.02 38.71 -8.35
N ALA A 648 -31.81 39.02 -9.38
CA ALA A 648 -31.64 38.52 -10.74
C ALA A 648 -30.39 39.10 -11.46
N SER A 649 -30.13 38.57 -12.66
CA SER A 649 -29.06 38.93 -13.61
C SER A 649 -27.63 38.47 -13.22
N LYS A 650 -27.25 37.29 -13.75
CA LYS A 650 -25.85 36.91 -14.01
C LYS A 650 -25.72 36.61 -15.50
N PRO A 651 -24.64 37.05 -16.18
CA PRO A 651 -24.45 36.75 -17.59
C PRO A 651 -24.25 35.25 -17.81
N LYS A 652 -24.73 34.73 -18.93
CA LYS A 652 -24.52 33.33 -19.34
C LYS A 652 -23.03 33.11 -19.64
N TYR A 653 -22.33 32.43 -18.76
CA TYR A 653 -21.05 31.82 -19.09
C TYR A 653 -21.28 30.66 -20.07
N GLU A 654 -20.90 30.86 -21.34
CA GLU A 654 -20.83 29.75 -22.30
C GLU A 654 -19.81 28.72 -21.82
N ARG A 655 -20.20 27.45 -21.81
CA ARG A 655 -19.31 26.34 -21.49
C ARG A 655 -18.36 26.13 -22.67
N GLN A 656 -17.15 26.67 -22.60
CA GLN A 656 -16.08 26.32 -23.53
C GLN A 656 -15.91 24.80 -23.55
N LYS A 657 -16.03 24.21 -24.75
CA LYS A 657 -15.93 22.75 -24.92
C LYS A 657 -14.49 22.31 -24.67
N VAL A 658 -14.25 21.71 -23.50
CA VAL A 658 -12.99 21.05 -23.18
C VAL A 658 -12.78 19.88 -24.14
N LYS A 659 -11.66 19.85 -24.85
CA LYS A 659 -11.32 18.73 -25.75
C LYS A 659 -11.06 17.46 -24.93
N VAL A 660 -12.01 16.54 -24.96
CA VAL A 660 -11.87 15.22 -24.32
C VAL A 660 -10.75 14.44 -25.01
N ARG A 661 -9.79 13.95 -24.22
CA ARG A 661 -8.73 13.06 -24.71
C ARG A 661 -9.35 11.69 -24.99
N VAL A 662 -9.44 11.30 -26.27
CA VAL A 662 -9.93 9.98 -26.67
C VAL A 662 -9.07 8.90 -26.02
N GLU A 663 -9.68 8.00 -25.25
CA GLU A 663 -8.99 6.84 -24.69
C GLU A 663 -8.73 5.76 -25.76
N PRO A 664 -7.59 5.04 -25.73
CA PRO A 664 -7.35 3.87 -26.57
C PRO A 664 -8.47 2.81 -26.47
N LYS A 665 -9.14 2.72 -25.31
CA LYS A 665 -10.30 1.85 -25.07
C LYS A 665 -11.44 2.07 -26.08
N VAL A 666 -11.60 3.28 -26.64
CA VAL A 666 -12.65 3.59 -27.62
C VAL A 666 -12.36 2.94 -28.98
N PHE A 667 -11.09 2.82 -29.37
CA PHE A 667 -10.69 2.11 -30.60
C PHE A 667 -10.92 0.60 -30.46
N PHE A 668 -10.43 -0.01 -29.37
CA PHE A 668 -10.69 -1.42 -29.07
C PHE A 668 -12.18 -1.75 -28.93
N ALA A 669 -13.01 -0.81 -28.45
CA ALA A 669 -14.46 -0.98 -28.44
C ALA A 669 -15.07 -0.94 -29.85
N ASN A 670 -14.51 -0.16 -30.78
CA ASN A 670 -14.94 -0.14 -32.18
C ASN A 670 -14.58 -1.44 -32.91
N GLU A 671 -13.35 -1.91 -32.74
CA GLU A 671 -12.86 -3.20 -33.26
C GLU A 671 -13.70 -4.37 -32.74
N ARG A 672 -13.96 -4.43 -31.43
CA ARG A 672 -14.81 -5.48 -30.83
C ARG A 672 -16.21 -5.49 -31.43
N THR A 673 -16.83 -4.31 -31.64
CA THR A 673 -18.13 -4.25 -32.32
C THR A 673 -18.05 -4.75 -33.76
N PHE A 674 -17.05 -4.35 -34.54
CA PHE A 674 -16.86 -4.80 -35.92
C PHE A 674 -16.65 -6.33 -36.01
N ILE A 675 -15.85 -6.90 -35.11
CA ILE A 675 -15.66 -8.36 -35.00
C ILE A 675 -16.98 -9.09 -34.72
N SER A 676 -17.83 -8.58 -33.82
CA SER A 676 -19.14 -9.21 -33.56
C SER A 676 -20.09 -9.16 -34.77
N TRP A 677 -20.06 -8.09 -35.56
CA TRP A 677 -20.83 -8.01 -36.81
C TRP A 677 -20.29 -9.00 -37.86
N LEU A 678 -18.97 -9.13 -38.01
CA LEU A 678 -18.37 -10.12 -38.91
C LEU A 678 -18.64 -11.56 -38.49
N GLN A 679 -18.61 -11.88 -37.18
CA GLN A 679 -18.99 -13.20 -36.66
C GLN A 679 -20.44 -13.55 -37.04
N PHE A 680 -21.36 -12.59 -36.95
CA PHE A 680 -22.74 -12.81 -37.38
C PHE A 680 -22.86 -13.01 -38.90
N CYS A 681 -22.11 -12.25 -39.71
CA CYS A 681 -22.06 -12.43 -41.16
C CYS A 681 -21.51 -13.81 -41.55
N ALA A 682 -20.48 -14.30 -40.85
CA ALA A 682 -19.91 -15.62 -41.07
C ALA A 682 -20.90 -16.75 -40.73
N LEU A 683 -21.70 -16.60 -39.67
CA LEU A 683 -22.77 -17.55 -39.34
C LEU A 683 -23.86 -17.57 -40.42
N LEU A 684 -24.34 -16.41 -40.88
CA LEU A 684 -25.31 -16.33 -41.99
C LEU A 684 -24.74 -16.93 -43.28
N LEU A 685 -23.49 -16.64 -43.63
CA LEU A 685 -22.83 -17.20 -44.81
C LEU A 685 -22.68 -18.73 -44.70
N THR A 686 -22.38 -19.25 -43.51
CA THR A 686 -22.33 -20.70 -43.26
C THR A 686 -23.69 -21.36 -43.44
N VAL A 687 -24.78 -20.73 -42.99
CA VAL A 687 -26.14 -21.19 -43.23
C VAL A 687 -26.49 -21.14 -44.73
N ALA A 688 -26.16 -20.04 -45.42
CA ALA A 688 -26.40 -19.88 -46.85
C ALA A 688 -25.67 -20.93 -47.70
N LEU A 689 -24.39 -21.19 -47.40
CA LEU A 689 -23.57 -22.21 -48.08
C LEU A 689 -24.08 -23.62 -47.82
N ASN A 690 -24.49 -23.93 -46.58
CA ASN A 690 -25.11 -25.24 -46.28
C ASN A 690 -26.43 -25.43 -47.03
N LEU A 691 -27.29 -24.40 -47.09
CA LEU A 691 -28.52 -24.45 -47.89
C LEU A 691 -28.21 -24.67 -49.38
N MET A 692 -27.24 -23.95 -49.96
CA MET A 692 -26.89 -24.14 -51.38
C MET A 692 -26.23 -25.49 -51.70
N ASN A 693 -25.43 -26.04 -50.78
CA ASN A 693 -24.73 -27.31 -50.97
C ASN A 693 -25.63 -28.54 -50.78
N PHE A 694 -26.62 -28.47 -49.88
CA PHE A 694 -27.52 -29.59 -49.57
C PHE A 694 -28.92 -29.46 -50.19
N ALA A 695 -29.22 -28.37 -50.91
CA ALA A 695 -30.48 -28.24 -51.65
C ALA A 695 -30.56 -29.18 -52.85
N THR A 696 -31.54 -30.09 -52.81
CA THR A 696 -32.06 -30.82 -53.97
C THR A 696 -32.87 -29.92 -54.89
N ASP A 697 -33.57 -28.94 -54.32
CA ASP A 697 -34.63 -28.18 -54.99
C ASP A 697 -34.15 -26.75 -55.34
N ASN A 698 -34.62 -26.23 -56.47
CA ASN A 698 -34.22 -24.90 -56.96
C ASN A 698 -34.58 -23.78 -55.98
N ASP A 699 -35.72 -23.89 -55.30
CA ASP A 699 -36.25 -22.86 -54.41
C ASP A 699 -35.39 -22.73 -53.13
N THR A 700 -34.91 -23.86 -52.59
CA THR A 700 -33.94 -23.87 -51.49
C THR A 700 -32.60 -23.27 -51.91
N ARG A 701 -32.18 -23.45 -53.18
CA ARG A 701 -30.99 -22.75 -53.73
C ARG A 701 -31.19 -21.25 -53.86
N ILE A 702 -32.37 -20.80 -54.31
CA ILE A 702 -32.75 -19.38 -54.39
C ILE A 702 -32.73 -18.74 -53.00
N VAL A 703 -33.34 -19.39 -52.00
CA VAL A 703 -33.30 -18.95 -50.59
C VAL A 703 -31.86 -18.86 -50.06
N GLY A 704 -31.01 -19.85 -50.34
CA GLY A 704 -29.58 -19.81 -50.00
C GLY A 704 -28.86 -18.59 -50.62
N GLY A 705 -29.13 -18.29 -51.89
CA GLY A 705 -28.62 -17.09 -52.58
C GLY A 705 -29.09 -15.78 -51.94
N ILE A 706 -30.36 -15.70 -51.49
CA ILE A 706 -30.90 -14.54 -50.77
C ILE A 706 -30.16 -14.32 -49.44
N PHE A 707 -29.92 -15.38 -48.65
CA PHE A 707 -29.15 -15.28 -47.42
C PHE A 707 -27.68 -14.89 -47.65
N MET A 708 -27.07 -15.35 -48.75
CA MET A 708 -25.71 -14.95 -49.14
C MET A 708 -25.63 -13.46 -49.50
N GLY A 709 -26.59 -12.95 -50.28
CA GLY A 709 -26.70 -11.52 -50.59
C GLY A 709 -26.95 -10.66 -49.35
N LEU A 710 -27.81 -11.12 -48.44
CA LEU A 710 -28.06 -10.45 -47.16
C LEU A 710 -26.79 -10.38 -46.29
N ALA A 711 -26.02 -11.47 -46.19
CA ALA A 711 -24.76 -11.49 -45.47
C ALA A 711 -23.73 -10.49 -46.04
N ALA A 712 -23.64 -10.37 -47.37
CA ALA A 712 -22.78 -9.38 -48.03
C ALA A 712 -23.21 -7.93 -47.72
N CYS A 713 -24.52 -7.63 -47.77
CA CYS A 713 -25.05 -6.31 -47.40
C CYS A 713 -24.76 -5.95 -45.94
N ILE A 714 -24.89 -6.89 -45.00
CA ILE A 714 -24.58 -6.65 -43.58
C ILE A 714 -23.07 -6.45 -43.36
N ALA A 715 -22.21 -7.18 -44.08
CA ALA A 715 -20.75 -6.99 -44.01
C ALA A 715 -20.32 -5.60 -44.52
N ILE A 716 -20.90 -5.13 -45.63
CA ILE A 716 -20.68 -3.77 -46.16
C ILE A 716 -21.15 -2.70 -45.16
N TYR A 717 -22.33 -2.91 -44.53
CA TYR A 717 -22.82 -2.02 -43.49
C TYR A 717 -21.88 -1.96 -42.27
N ALA A 718 -21.37 -3.11 -41.81
CA ALA A 718 -20.44 -3.20 -40.70
C ALA A 718 -19.13 -2.44 -40.98
N LEU A 719 -18.58 -2.57 -42.20
CA LEU A 719 -17.40 -1.84 -42.64
C LEU A 719 -17.66 -0.32 -42.68
N TYR A 720 -18.76 0.11 -43.30
CA TYR A 720 -19.15 1.53 -43.33
C TYR A 720 -19.33 2.12 -41.92
N ARG A 721 -19.92 1.38 -40.99
CA ARG A 721 -20.07 1.81 -39.59
C ARG A 721 -18.72 1.87 -38.86
N PHE A 722 -17.83 0.91 -39.08
CA PHE A 722 -16.47 0.90 -38.53
C PHE A 722 -15.66 2.11 -39.01
N GLU A 723 -15.60 2.36 -40.33
CA GLU A 723 -14.89 3.51 -40.91
C GLU A 723 -15.49 4.84 -40.47
N LYS A 724 -16.82 5.00 -40.52
CA LYS A 724 -17.50 6.22 -40.08
C LYS A 724 -17.22 6.51 -38.61
N ARG A 725 -17.17 5.48 -37.76
CA ARG A 725 -16.84 5.63 -36.34
C ARG A 725 -15.37 5.99 -36.12
N ALA A 726 -14.43 5.35 -36.82
CA ALA A 726 -13.01 5.71 -36.80
C ALA A 726 -12.78 7.16 -37.27
N TRP A 727 -13.48 7.59 -38.33
CA TRP A 727 -13.44 8.96 -38.86
C TRP A 727 -13.99 10.00 -37.87
N MET A 728 -15.12 9.72 -37.20
CA MET A 728 -15.68 10.61 -36.17
C MET A 728 -14.76 10.73 -34.95
N ILE A 729 -14.17 9.61 -34.50
CA ILE A 729 -13.19 9.57 -33.41
C ILE A 729 -11.96 10.42 -33.77
N ASN A 730 -11.38 10.19 -34.95
CA ASN A 730 -10.19 10.91 -35.42
C ASN A 730 -10.43 12.42 -35.65
N ARG A 731 -11.67 12.83 -35.97
CA ARG A 731 -12.06 14.24 -36.16
C ARG A 731 -12.66 14.91 -34.93
N GLN A 732 -12.73 14.24 -33.78
CA GLN A 732 -13.22 14.78 -32.50
C GLN A 732 -14.63 15.42 -32.60
N ILE A 733 -15.53 14.77 -33.34
CA ILE A 733 -16.89 15.28 -33.55
C ILE A 733 -17.79 14.84 -32.38
N ASP A 734 -18.43 15.81 -31.72
CA ASP A 734 -19.45 15.53 -30.71
C ASP A 734 -20.70 14.93 -31.39
N GLY A 735 -20.88 13.62 -31.22
CA GLY A 735 -22.00 12.88 -31.80
C GLY A 735 -22.32 11.62 -31.00
N ARG A 736 -23.51 11.05 -31.23
CA ARG A 736 -23.93 9.81 -30.57
C ARG A 736 -23.29 8.61 -31.27
N TYR A 737 -22.39 7.92 -30.57
CA TYR A 737 -21.57 6.82 -31.10
C TYR A 737 -22.29 5.47 -31.17
N ASP A 738 -23.52 5.38 -30.65
CA ASP A 738 -24.33 4.16 -30.60
C ASP A 738 -24.78 3.68 -32.00
N ASP A 739 -25.23 2.43 -32.09
CA ASP A 739 -26.00 1.92 -33.23
C ASP A 739 -27.42 1.58 -32.82
N LEU A 740 -28.31 2.56 -32.93
CA LEU A 740 -29.73 2.41 -32.56
C LEU A 740 -30.56 1.73 -33.66
N TYR A 741 -30.05 1.68 -34.90
CA TYR A 741 -30.84 1.29 -36.07
C TYR A 741 -30.36 0.00 -36.74
N GLY A 742 -29.05 -0.28 -36.75
CA GLY A 742 -28.48 -1.48 -37.37
C GLY A 742 -29.16 -2.78 -36.92
N PRO A 743 -29.26 -3.08 -35.61
CA PRO A 743 -29.92 -4.29 -35.13
C PRO A 743 -31.40 -4.38 -35.51
N ALA A 744 -32.13 -3.26 -35.50
CA ALA A 744 -33.55 -3.22 -35.85
C ALA A 744 -33.77 -3.52 -37.35
N VAL A 745 -32.96 -2.91 -38.23
CA VAL A 745 -32.99 -3.17 -39.68
C VAL A 745 -32.62 -4.62 -39.98
N LEU A 746 -31.60 -5.16 -39.30
CA LEU A 746 -31.18 -6.56 -39.43
C LEU A 746 -32.30 -7.54 -39.05
N CYS A 747 -33.01 -7.30 -37.95
CA CYS A 747 -34.16 -8.13 -37.56
C CYS A 747 -35.29 -8.08 -38.61
N ILE A 748 -35.60 -6.89 -39.15
CA ILE A 748 -36.63 -6.73 -40.19
C ILE A 748 -36.23 -7.49 -41.47
N LEU A 749 -34.97 -7.39 -41.91
CA LEU A 749 -34.48 -8.09 -43.10
C LEU A 749 -34.46 -9.61 -42.93
N LEU A 750 -34.13 -10.13 -41.74
CA LEU A 750 -34.19 -11.57 -41.46
C LEU A 750 -35.63 -12.08 -41.40
N VAL A 751 -36.56 -11.33 -40.80
CA VAL A 751 -37.99 -11.69 -40.82
C VAL A 751 -38.53 -11.68 -42.25
N ALA A 752 -38.16 -10.70 -43.08
CA ALA A 752 -38.53 -10.67 -44.50
C ALA A 752 -37.97 -11.88 -45.27
N ALA A 753 -36.69 -12.23 -45.07
CA ALA A 753 -36.07 -13.40 -45.70
C ALA A 753 -36.73 -14.72 -45.25
N LEU A 754 -37.14 -14.83 -43.98
CA LEU A 754 -37.90 -15.97 -43.48
C LEU A 754 -39.31 -16.03 -44.08
N ILE A 755 -40.02 -14.91 -44.22
CA ILE A 755 -41.34 -14.86 -44.87
C ILE A 755 -41.23 -15.29 -46.34
N VAL A 756 -40.21 -14.85 -47.07
CA VAL A 756 -39.95 -15.28 -48.46
C VAL A 756 -39.64 -16.77 -48.54
N ASN A 757 -38.83 -17.32 -47.62
CA ASN A 757 -38.57 -18.75 -47.51
C ASN A 757 -39.86 -19.55 -47.25
N PHE A 758 -40.71 -19.11 -46.31
CA PHE A 758 -42.01 -19.73 -46.08
C PHE A 758 -42.93 -19.65 -47.30
N TYR A 759 -42.98 -18.52 -48.01
CA TYR A 759 -43.79 -18.37 -49.22
C TYR A 759 -43.34 -19.32 -50.34
N LEU A 760 -42.04 -19.35 -50.65
CA LEU A 760 -41.42 -20.25 -51.63
C LEU A 760 -41.43 -21.75 -51.24
N ARG A 761 -41.97 -22.10 -50.07
CA ARG A 761 -42.08 -23.48 -49.58
C ARG A 761 -43.52 -23.98 -49.45
N PHE A 762 -44.49 -23.07 -49.55
CA PHE A 762 -45.92 -23.36 -49.48
C PHE A 762 -46.66 -23.14 -50.81
N HIS A 763 -45.97 -22.69 -51.85
CA HIS A 763 -46.57 -22.27 -53.12
C HIS A 763 -45.72 -22.67 -54.33
#